data_AF-A0A8B5WQ48-F1
#
_entry.id   AF-A0A8B5WQ48-F1
#
_cell.length_a   1.000
_cell.length_b   1.000
_cell.length_c   1.000
_cell.angle_alpha   90.00
_cell.angle_beta   90.00
_cell.angle_gamma   90.00
#
_symmetry.space_group_name_H-M   'P 1'
#
loop_
_entity.id
_entity.type
_entity.pdbx_description
1 polymer ?
#
loop_
_entity_poly.entity_id
_entity_poly.type
_entity_poly.pdbx_seq_one_letter_code
_entity_poly.pdbx_strand_id
1 'polypeptide(L)'
;MNSTPAGRWARAIVVVGFLFGSVPLFAVDLILINEPMVYPDTPAARKILDAAFMRAAAEASELFADVLTVMYARALRAPGDRSGARPTYTIDVVASESDDNRVLVLTMKRVRDGHATQPANYLGPWGEHLARDIAHSIRYVYQSFSGFDALPLAEPPEYLDEFTGRMISTVDLGFSAPITPTSLAITANGNIVVGASIVAVELDRLYREIGKPGREIYTDDRVQYAYDVGVTAAGTIFARTASGGQVYVIRPGFTRHQRLQTGITAPAISVALSDGSLVVSDATSRRVVRIEGRVTQPLDLFPTEYSYVYVLAAGPEATIWTWDPIAGSVLVYTADGVRIDTIVPLMSPDDRAGVRAMRTLPNGDFVVLSMNALYRFNRRGEPIWRLDGLPSPLSGNFMMVQNLAVDAERGYIYLLSVSDQKVYRLVDRSGSHELPDLDRAVLELNRRIVADPNDADAYTALARLYERADAPTLAAEMWRTVLDIDPFDSAADAALARTEGLILAAQARQGRDRTIEVLAALGPESARPTYTVAVGLYEQSLAKLARDATARDKVRSELEAFRRSFDEFSAPRPRPPSVRVAGFSDVFPSLIRYYGINPVGSLTVTNVQAEPMHDIVVSVALRFSDFPTESDPVPRLDPGQSAEIPIHLVLAPEVLGLEEDIPVLARFELAYRIGEQRESTAVTHTVMMRRNTALFWDDSGKLASFITPNDDLISRFALDVTRGVNAENPALMSDRAWRAALIADAVGAYGIRYIEDPNSPFTEVFGATGVLDTVRFPRTTLRVRSGDCDDTTALLASLFEAAAIKTAIMTSPGHVFLAFDTGEPASNRWLYEGPGRSVVVHDGTVWLPIETTILERGFVAAWEEASRLVVTHGDTVEFLPLDRQHLVYPPIPLPAASFDVVPPVPQVVANVHGETRSRVADVLYAAAIAELERRRASVEPREAARLGNQAGVIHARYGDLSAAERVFIEALSVVPEFAPAYVNLANVYRLRGEVGKAIAAAETAIELRPRSTAAYIALAHAASTAGHAARTRAAIADLRLIDESQAERLSYLVGATDGTRASGAEQPELYAWEHE
;
A
#
# COMPACT_ATOMS: atom_id res chain seq x y z
N MET A 1 31.25 -45.38 4.72
CA MET A 1 31.02 -46.04 3.41
C MET A 1 29.57 -45.77 3.06
N ASN A 2 29.30 -44.67 2.33
CA ASN A 2 28.94 -44.62 0.90
C ASN A 2 27.70 -45.48 0.59
N SER A 3 26.63 -45.06 -0.09
CA SER A 3 26.23 -43.86 -0.82
C SER A 3 24.80 -44.15 -1.37
N THR A 4 23.94 -43.13 -1.53
CA THR A 4 22.73 -43.12 -2.40
C THR A 4 23.12 -43.34 -3.89
N PRO A 5 22.23 -43.47 -4.94
CA PRO A 5 20.88 -42.85 -5.12
C PRO A 5 19.86 -43.53 -6.12
N ALA A 6 18.74 -42.82 -6.37
CA ALA A 6 18.06 -42.57 -7.68
C ALA A 6 17.02 -43.54 -8.31
N GLY A 7 15.76 -43.05 -8.39
CA GLY A 7 14.91 -42.93 -9.60
C GLY A 7 14.14 -44.16 -10.13
N ARG A 8 13.04 -44.08 -10.91
CA ARG A 8 12.03 -43.06 -11.27
C ARG A 8 11.10 -43.72 -12.34
N TRP A 9 9.77 -43.49 -12.26
CA TRP A 9 8.71 -43.60 -13.32
C TRP A 9 8.29 -44.98 -13.89
N ALA A 10 7.10 -45.21 -14.45
CA ALA A 10 5.72 -44.70 -14.39
C ALA A 10 4.90 -45.47 -15.45
N ARG A 11 3.63 -45.79 -15.17
CA ARG A 11 2.61 -46.03 -16.22
C ARG A 11 1.30 -45.37 -15.80
N ALA A 12 0.84 -44.49 -16.67
CA ALA A 12 -0.30 -43.60 -16.53
C ALA A 12 -1.64 -44.31 -16.65
N ILE A 13 -2.63 -43.85 -15.88
CA ILE A 13 -4.05 -43.98 -16.19
C ILE A 13 -4.60 -42.56 -16.34
N VAL A 14 -5.23 -42.33 -17.49
CA VAL A 14 -5.89 -41.10 -17.91
C VAL A 14 -7.20 -40.94 -17.14
N VAL A 15 -7.38 -39.82 -16.44
CA VAL A 15 -8.69 -39.32 -16.02
C VAL A 15 -8.77 -37.85 -16.40
N VAL A 16 -9.81 -37.54 -17.18
CA VAL A 16 -10.18 -36.21 -17.64
C VAL A 16 -10.75 -35.43 -16.45
N GLY A 17 -10.07 -34.34 -16.07
CA GLY A 17 -10.53 -33.38 -15.06
C GLY A 17 -10.23 -31.97 -15.54
N PHE A 18 -11.27 -31.20 -15.81
CA PHE A 18 -11.20 -29.75 -16.03
C PHE A 18 -11.31 -29.05 -14.67
N LEU A 19 -10.47 -28.02 -14.49
CA LEU A 19 -10.50 -26.95 -13.49
C LEU A 19 -10.16 -27.30 -12.03
N PHE A 20 -9.41 -26.35 -11.44
CA PHE A 20 -8.89 -26.22 -10.07
C PHE A 20 -7.56 -26.93 -9.78
N GLY A 21 -6.54 -26.09 -9.61
CA GLY A 21 -5.24 -26.45 -9.08
C GLY A 21 -5.37 -27.08 -7.69
N SER A 22 -4.45 -27.99 -7.41
CA SER A 22 -4.39 -28.80 -6.20
C SER A 22 -4.28 -27.96 -4.91
N VAL A 23 -5.43 -27.72 -4.28
CA VAL A 23 -5.60 -27.38 -2.86
C VAL A 23 -6.15 -28.66 -2.18
N PRO A 24 -5.79 -28.99 -0.92
CA PRO A 24 -6.34 -30.16 -0.25
C PRO A 24 -7.87 -30.07 -0.18
N LEU A 25 -8.58 -31.09 -0.67
CA LEU A 25 -10.04 -31.20 -0.60
C LEU A 25 -10.49 -31.39 0.85
N PHE A 26 -10.73 -30.29 1.56
CA PHE A 26 -11.80 -30.27 2.57
C PHE A 26 -13.12 -30.07 1.81
N ALA A 27 -14.18 -30.81 2.19
CA ALA A 27 -15.50 -30.61 1.62
C ALA A 27 -16.03 -29.26 2.12
N VAL A 28 -15.94 -28.24 1.27
CA VAL A 28 -16.40 -26.88 1.53
C VAL A 28 -17.94 -26.85 1.48
N ASP A 29 -18.59 -26.15 2.41
CA ASP A 29 -20.06 -26.14 2.47
C ASP A 29 -20.68 -25.30 1.34
N LEU A 30 -21.67 -25.86 0.65
CA LEU A 30 -22.36 -25.17 -0.46
C LEU A 30 -23.58 -24.41 0.04
N ILE A 31 -23.62 -23.10 -0.23
CA ILE A 31 -24.70 -22.18 0.12
C ILE A 31 -25.40 -21.70 -1.14
N LEU A 32 -26.71 -21.87 -1.24
CA LEU A 32 -27.54 -21.34 -2.33
C LEU A 32 -28.37 -20.15 -1.87
N ILE A 33 -28.16 -18.98 -2.46
CA ILE A 33 -29.00 -17.80 -2.26
C ILE A 33 -30.22 -17.92 -3.19
N ASN A 34 -31.42 -17.95 -2.60
CA ASN A 34 -32.68 -17.97 -3.33
C ASN A 34 -32.99 -16.59 -3.95
N GLU A 35 -33.84 -16.58 -4.97
CA GLU A 35 -34.30 -15.32 -5.57
C GLU A 35 -35.05 -14.46 -4.51
N PRO A 36 -34.74 -13.15 -4.41
CA PRO A 36 -35.32 -12.30 -3.37
C PRO A 36 -36.81 -12.04 -3.59
N MET A 37 -37.56 -12.04 -2.49
CA MET A 37 -38.93 -11.50 -2.44
C MET A 37 -38.84 -9.97 -2.30
N VAL A 38 -39.19 -9.23 -3.35
CA VAL A 38 -39.00 -7.77 -3.43
C VAL A 38 -40.34 -7.02 -3.27
N TYR A 39 -40.36 -5.99 -2.42
CA TYR A 39 -41.54 -5.15 -2.18
C TYR A 39 -41.18 -3.64 -2.20
N PRO A 40 -41.75 -2.81 -3.08
CA PRO A 40 -42.55 -3.18 -4.26
C PRO A 40 -41.70 -3.91 -5.30
N ASP A 41 -42.31 -4.85 -6.00
CA ASP A 41 -41.65 -5.62 -7.05
C ASP A 41 -41.49 -4.79 -8.33
N THR A 42 -40.38 -4.04 -8.44
CA THR A 42 -40.07 -3.23 -9.62
C THR A 42 -38.90 -3.82 -10.44
N PRO A 43 -38.90 -3.68 -11.78
CA PRO A 43 -37.78 -4.12 -12.61
C PRO A 43 -36.43 -3.47 -12.23
N ALA A 44 -36.46 -2.21 -11.78
CA ALA A 44 -35.26 -1.49 -11.36
C ALA A 44 -34.67 -2.07 -10.06
N ALA A 45 -35.51 -2.29 -9.04
CA ALA A 45 -35.11 -2.93 -7.79
C ALA A 45 -34.54 -4.34 -8.04
N ARG A 46 -35.21 -5.15 -8.86
CA ARG A 46 -34.71 -6.49 -9.22
C ARG A 46 -33.35 -6.42 -9.88
N LYS A 47 -33.15 -5.54 -10.88
CA LYS A 47 -31.87 -5.40 -11.58
C LYS A 47 -30.73 -5.08 -10.60
N ILE A 48 -30.96 -4.16 -9.67
CA ILE A 48 -29.96 -3.78 -8.65
C ILE A 48 -29.65 -4.97 -7.74
N LEU A 49 -30.68 -5.62 -7.20
CA LEU A 49 -30.52 -6.75 -6.27
C LEU A 49 -29.88 -7.97 -6.92
N ASP A 50 -30.28 -8.34 -8.14
CA ASP A 50 -29.67 -9.44 -8.88
C ASP A 50 -28.17 -9.20 -9.09
N ALA A 51 -27.80 -7.98 -9.51
CA ALA A 51 -26.39 -7.62 -9.68
C ALA A 51 -25.63 -7.62 -8.35
N ALA A 52 -26.29 -7.23 -7.25
CA ALA A 52 -25.70 -7.28 -5.91
C ALA A 52 -25.50 -8.71 -5.42
N PHE A 53 -26.49 -9.60 -5.53
CA PHE A 53 -26.39 -11.00 -5.09
C PHE A 53 -25.43 -11.83 -5.95
N MET A 54 -25.36 -11.58 -7.26
CA MET A 54 -24.35 -12.18 -8.13
C MET A 54 -22.93 -11.84 -7.66
N ARG A 55 -22.68 -10.55 -7.38
CA ARG A 55 -21.39 -10.08 -6.87
C ARG A 55 -21.12 -10.60 -5.46
N ALA A 56 -22.10 -10.56 -4.57
CA ALA A 56 -21.98 -11.05 -3.20
C ALA A 56 -21.64 -12.55 -3.14
N ALA A 57 -22.24 -13.36 -4.02
CA ALA A 57 -21.95 -14.79 -4.10
C ALA A 57 -20.50 -15.05 -4.56
N ALA A 58 -20.03 -14.29 -5.57
CA ALA A 58 -18.64 -14.37 -6.03
C ALA A 58 -17.68 -13.92 -4.93
N GLU A 59 -17.89 -12.73 -4.35
CA GLU A 59 -17.07 -12.18 -3.28
C GLU A 59 -17.02 -13.10 -2.05
N ALA A 60 -18.15 -13.65 -1.60
CA ALA A 60 -18.17 -14.57 -0.47
C ALA A 60 -17.41 -15.88 -0.77
N SER A 61 -17.54 -16.41 -1.99
CA SER A 61 -16.82 -17.63 -2.40
C SER A 61 -15.32 -17.41 -2.52
N GLU A 62 -14.87 -16.18 -2.78
CA GLU A 62 -13.46 -15.84 -2.87
C GLU A 62 -12.86 -15.51 -1.50
N LEU A 63 -13.53 -14.65 -0.72
CA LEU A 63 -13.07 -14.22 0.60
C LEU A 63 -13.04 -15.37 1.63
N PHE A 64 -13.95 -16.33 1.50
CA PHE A 64 -14.14 -17.43 2.45
C PHE A 64 -14.05 -18.80 1.78
N ALA A 65 -13.25 -18.91 0.72
CA ALA A 65 -13.10 -20.11 -0.12
C ALA A 65 -12.70 -21.39 0.64
N ASP A 66 -12.06 -21.23 1.79
CA ASP A 66 -11.64 -22.30 2.70
C ASP A 66 -12.79 -22.88 3.53
N VAL A 67 -13.89 -22.14 3.67
CA VAL A 67 -15.04 -22.50 4.52
C VAL A 67 -16.30 -22.78 3.72
N LEU A 68 -16.61 -21.94 2.73
CA LEU A 68 -17.88 -21.97 2.02
C LEU A 68 -17.74 -21.68 0.52
N THR A 69 -18.70 -22.16 -0.26
CA THR A 69 -18.92 -21.76 -1.66
C THR A 69 -20.36 -21.26 -1.78
N VAL A 70 -20.55 -20.09 -2.38
CA VAL A 70 -21.86 -19.43 -2.49
C VAL A 70 -22.29 -19.34 -3.94
N MET A 71 -23.54 -19.71 -4.21
CA MET A 71 -24.16 -19.58 -5.52
C MET A 71 -25.44 -18.76 -5.42
N TYR A 72 -25.73 -17.98 -6.45
CA TYR A 72 -27.03 -17.30 -6.61
C TYR A 72 -27.91 -18.08 -7.59
N ALA A 73 -29.14 -18.40 -7.19
CA ALA A 73 -30.04 -19.29 -7.93
C ALA A 73 -30.31 -18.85 -9.39
N ARG A 74 -30.24 -17.55 -9.68
CA ARG A 74 -30.44 -17.04 -11.04
C ARG A 74 -29.26 -17.31 -11.98
N ALA A 75 -28.04 -17.43 -11.45
CA ALA A 75 -26.84 -17.78 -12.22
C ALA A 75 -26.92 -19.19 -12.81
N LEU A 76 -27.56 -20.11 -12.08
CA LEU A 76 -27.74 -21.52 -12.46
C LEU A 76 -28.71 -21.74 -13.63
N ARG A 77 -29.40 -20.69 -14.10
CA ARG A 77 -30.34 -20.79 -15.25
C ARG A 77 -29.67 -20.49 -16.60
N ALA A 78 -28.38 -20.20 -16.63
CA ALA A 78 -27.64 -20.04 -17.88
C ALA A 78 -27.54 -21.38 -18.64
N PRO A 79 -27.70 -21.40 -19.98
CA PRO A 79 -27.70 -22.64 -20.75
C PRO A 79 -26.30 -23.26 -20.77
N GLY A 80 -26.06 -24.24 -19.89
CA GLY A 80 -24.81 -25.02 -19.87
C GLY A 80 -24.40 -25.55 -18.50
N ASP A 81 -24.82 -24.93 -17.39
CA ASP A 81 -24.40 -25.33 -16.05
C ASP A 81 -25.51 -26.08 -15.31
N ARG A 82 -25.43 -27.41 -15.33
CA ARG A 82 -26.22 -28.30 -14.46
C ARG A 82 -25.28 -28.93 -13.44
N SER A 83 -24.68 -28.13 -12.56
CA SER A 83 -24.08 -28.68 -11.35
C SER A 83 -25.19 -29.30 -10.48
N GLY A 84 -25.29 -30.63 -10.49
CA GLY A 84 -26.24 -31.40 -9.67
C GLY A 84 -25.90 -31.42 -8.17
N ALA A 85 -25.18 -30.41 -7.67
CA ALA A 85 -24.75 -30.32 -6.29
C ALA A 85 -25.93 -29.92 -5.40
N ARG A 86 -26.22 -30.74 -4.38
CA ARG A 86 -27.24 -30.41 -3.38
C ARG A 86 -26.64 -29.40 -2.40
N PRO A 87 -27.24 -28.22 -2.20
CA PRO A 87 -26.72 -27.25 -1.25
C PRO A 87 -26.78 -27.80 0.18
N THR A 88 -25.78 -27.49 1.01
CA THR A 88 -25.83 -27.75 2.45
C THR A 88 -26.77 -26.75 3.14
N TYR A 89 -26.75 -25.49 2.68
CA TYR A 89 -27.56 -24.39 3.21
C TYR A 89 -28.26 -23.61 2.10
N THR A 90 -29.41 -23.03 2.43
CA THR A 90 -30.13 -22.08 1.56
C THR A 90 -30.33 -20.76 2.29
N ILE A 91 -30.28 -19.64 1.58
CA ILE A 91 -30.63 -18.32 2.13
C ILE A 91 -31.92 -17.84 1.48
N ASP A 92 -32.92 -17.57 2.31
CA ASP A 92 -34.12 -16.85 1.91
C ASP A 92 -33.90 -15.35 2.09
N VAL A 93 -34.29 -14.57 1.08
CA VAL A 93 -34.09 -13.11 1.05
C VAL A 93 -35.43 -12.40 0.93
N VAL A 94 -35.68 -11.47 1.85
CA VAL A 94 -36.77 -10.49 1.75
C VAL A 94 -36.17 -9.10 1.59
N ALA A 95 -36.57 -8.39 0.55
CA ALA A 95 -36.13 -7.05 0.22
C ALA A 95 -37.34 -6.10 0.23
N SER A 96 -37.23 -4.99 0.96
CA SER A 96 -38.25 -3.95 0.98
C SER A 96 -37.63 -2.58 0.69
N GLU A 97 -38.26 -1.82 -0.21
CA GLU A 97 -37.93 -0.44 -0.53
C GLU A 97 -39.16 0.45 -0.26
N SER A 98 -38.93 1.54 0.45
CA SER A 98 -39.88 2.62 0.72
C SER A 98 -39.17 3.95 0.51
N ASP A 99 -39.91 5.06 0.41
CA ASP A 99 -39.35 6.39 0.06
C ASP A 99 -38.15 6.80 0.94
N ASP A 100 -38.15 6.41 2.22
CA ASP A 100 -37.08 6.78 3.17
C ASP A 100 -36.20 5.59 3.63
N ASN A 101 -36.59 4.34 3.32
CA ASN A 101 -35.92 3.17 3.89
C ASN A 101 -35.83 1.98 2.95
N ARG A 102 -34.64 1.37 2.92
CA ARG A 102 -34.32 0.15 2.20
C ARG A 102 -33.83 -0.91 3.18
N VAL A 103 -34.47 -2.07 3.15
CA VAL A 103 -34.25 -3.16 4.10
C VAL A 103 -34.02 -4.46 3.34
N LEU A 104 -33.02 -5.22 3.77
CA LEU A 104 -32.78 -6.59 3.32
C LEU A 104 -32.72 -7.50 4.54
N VAL A 105 -33.43 -8.61 4.49
CA VAL A 105 -33.46 -9.62 5.55
C VAL A 105 -32.99 -10.94 4.96
N LEU A 106 -31.91 -11.48 5.49
CA LEU A 106 -31.31 -12.75 5.07
C LEU A 106 -31.53 -13.78 6.16
N THR A 107 -32.20 -14.89 5.82
CA THR A 107 -32.41 -16.01 6.75
C THR A 107 -31.78 -17.27 6.17
N MET A 108 -30.75 -17.81 6.83
CA MET A 108 -30.11 -19.04 6.39
C MET A 108 -30.80 -20.26 7.01
N LYS A 109 -30.98 -21.30 6.21
CA LYS A 109 -31.57 -22.58 6.60
C LYS A 109 -30.65 -23.72 6.23
N ARG A 110 -30.47 -24.66 7.14
CA ARG A 110 -29.71 -25.88 6.89
C ARG A 110 -30.60 -26.95 6.27
N VAL A 111 -30.23 -27.46 5.10
CA VAL A 111 -31.11 -28.29 4.26
C VAL A 111 -31.46 -29.63 4.91
N ARG A 112 -30.53 -30.23 5.67
CA ARG A 112 -30.71 -31.57 6.25
C ARG A 112 -31.78 -31.64 7.35
N ASP A 113 -31.94 -30.59 8.14
CA ASP A 113 -32.75 -30.56 9.37
C ASP A 113 -33.75 -29.40 9.42
N GLY A 114 -33.69 -28.46 8.46
CA GLY A 114 -34.58 -27.31 8.38
C GLY A 114 -34.33 -26.25 9.45
N HIS A 115 -33.26 -26.36 10.24
CA HIS A 115 -32.94 -25.38 11.26
C HIS A 115 -32.60 -24.03 10.60
N ALA A 116 -33.19 -22.95 11.11
CA ALA A 116 -33.01 -21.59 10.61
C ALA A 116 -32.28 -20.72 11.65
N THR A 117 -31.44 -19.81 11.17
CA THR A 117 -30.75 -18.83 12.00
C THR A 117 -31.67 -17.70 12.44
N GLN A 118 -31.21 -16.86 13.36
CA GLN A 118 -31.76 -15.50 13.44
C GLN A 118 -31.49 -14.76 12.12
N PRO A 119 -32.41 -13.89 11.66
CA PRO A 119 -32.21 -13.14 10.43
C PRO A 119 -31.08 -12.12 10.58
N ALA A 120 -30.24 -11.99 9.54
CA ALA A 120 -29.36 -10.84 9.39
C ALA A 120 -30.10 -9.74 8.63
N ASN A 121 -30.11 -8.54 9.22
CA ASN A 121 -30.78 -7.38 8.64
C ASN A 121 -29.73 -6.41 8.10
N TYR A 122 -29.94 -5.94 6.88
CA TYR A 122 -29.22 -4.83 6.30
C TYR A 122 -30.20 -3.66 6.15
N LEU A 123 -29.81 -2.50 6.69
CA LEU A 123 -30.54 -1.25 6.63
C LEU A 123 -29.67 -0.23 5.92
N GLY A 124 -30.10 0.25 4.75
CA GLY A 124 -29.32 1.24 4.00
C GLY A 124 -29.49 1.16 2.49
N PRO A 125 -28.82 2.05 1.75
CA PRO A 125 -28.97 2.15 0.31
C PRO A 125 -28.50 0.87 -0.40
N TRP A 126 -29.24 0.45 -1.44
CA TRP A 126 -28.81 -0.60 -2.36
C TRP A 126 -27.81 -0.02 -3.39
N GLY A 127 -26.61 0.27 -2.91
CA GLY A 127 -25.54 0.91 -3.69
C GLY A 127 -24.35 -0.01 -3.97
N GLU A 128 -23.19 0.59 -4.18
CA GLU A 128 -21.96 -0.09 -4.57
C GLU A 128 -21.47 -1.13 -3.54
N HIS A 129 -21.61 -0.84 -2.25
CA HIS A 129 -21.12 -1.70 -1.16
C HIS A 129 -22.06 -2.86 -0.79
N LEU A 130 -23.28 -2.87 -1.33
CA LEU A 130 -24.29 -3.85 -0.91
C LEU A 130 -23.82 -5.30 -1.11
N ALA A 131 -23.09 -5.59 -2.19
CA ALA A 131 -22.57 -6.92 -2.47
C ALA A 131 -21.60 -7.40 -1.37
N ARG A 132 -20.67 -6.53 -0.98
CA ARG A 132 -19.70 -6.76 0.09
C ARG A 132 -20.38 -6.98 1.44
N ASP A 133 -21.36 -6.15 1.76
CA ASP A 133 -22.13 -6.24 3.00
C ASP A 133 -22.88 -7.57 3.11
N ILE A 134 -23.49 -8.01 2.01
CA ILE A 134 -24.15 -9.32 1.93
C ILE A 134 -23.11 -10.43 2.09
N ALA A 135 -21.98 -10.38 1.38
CA ALA A 135 -20.95 -11.42 1.44
C ALA A 135 -20.45 -11.67 2.87
N HIS A 136 -20.12 -10.62 3.60
CA HIS A 136 -19.72 -10.70 5.01
C HIS A 136 -20.87 -11.16 5.92
N SER A 137 -22.10 -10.70 5.67
CA SER A 137 -23.28 -11.14 6.43
C SER A 137 -23.56 -12.64 6.26
N ILE A 138 -23.32 -13.20 5.07
CA ILE A 138 -23.44 -14.65 4.81
C ILE A 138 -22.50 -15.42 5.71
N ARG A 139 -21.23 -15.00 5.80
CA ARG A 139 -20.22 -15.65 6.66
C ARG A 139 -20.60 -15.60 8.14
N TYR A 140 -21.11 -14.46 8.60
CA TYR A 140 -21.58 -14.28 9.98
C TYR A 140 -22.76 -15.20 10.31
N VAL A 141 -23.79 -15.21 9.45
CA VAL A 141 -24.97 -16.06 9.65
C VAL A 141 -24.60 -17.53 9.60
N TYR A 142 -23.71 -17.93 8.69
CA TYR A 142 -23.16 -19.27 8.65
C TYR A 142 -22.50 -19.67 9.98
N GLN A 143 -21.66 -18.81 10.55
CA GLN A 143 -20.97 -19.07 11.83
C GLN A 143 -21.95 -19.30 12.99
N SER A 144 -23.12 -18.65 12.97
CA SER A 144 -24.11 -18.76 14.04
C SER A 144 -24.65 -20.19 14.24
N PHE A 145 -24.54 -21.08 13.23
CA PHE A 145 -24.98 -22.48 13.35
C PHE A 145 -24.10 -23.33 14.28
N SER A 146 -22.80 -23.04 14.35
CA SER A 146 -21.84 -23.71 15.22
C SER A 146 -21.61 -22.97 16.53
N GLY A 147 -22.10 -21.72 16.64
CA GLY A 147 -21.76 -20.81 17.72
C GLY A 147 -20.41 -20.12 17.48
N PHE A 148 -20.24 -18.95 18.11
CA PHE A 148 -19.00 -18.16 17.99
C PHE A 148 -17.88 -18.69 18.89
N ASP A 149 -18.21 -19.41 19.96
CA ASP A 149 -17.23 -20.01 20.89
C ASP A 149 -16.56 -21.28 20.33
N ALA A 150 -17.08 -21.84 19.22
CA ALA A 150 -16.57 -23.06 18.61
C ALA A 150 -15.38 -22.82 17.65
N LEU A 151 -14.96 -21.56 17.47
CA LEU A 151 -13.87 -21.20 16.58
C LEU A 151 -12.51 -21.64 17.19
N PRO A 152 -11.58 -22.14 16.37
CA PRO A 152 -10.22 -22.43 16.84
C PRO A 152 -9.46 -21.12 17.06
N LEU A 153 -9.29 -20.73 18.32
CA LEU A 153 -8.61 -19.49 18.71
C LEU A 153 -7.19 -19.76 19.21
N ALA A 154 -6.29 -18.81 18.98
CA ALA A 154 -4.98 -18.76 19.63
C ALA A 154 -5.11 -18.38 21.13
N GLU A 155 -4.02 -18.54 21.88
CA GLU A 155 -3.98 -18.12 23.28
C GLU A 155 -4.22 -16.60 23.43
N PRO A 156 -5.02 -16.17 24.42
CA PRO A 156 -5.26 -14.77 24.68
C PRO A 156 -4.01 -14.08 25.26
N PRO A 157 -3.97 -12.73 25.25
CA PRO A 157 -2.81 -12.00 25.74
C PRO A 157 -2.60 -12.16 27.26
N GLU A 158 -1.33 -12.23 27.68
CA GLU A 158 -0.91 -12.39 29.09
C GLU A 158 -0.61 -11.03 29.75
N TYR A 159 -0.84 -10.88 31.07
CA TYR A 159 -0.47 -9.67 31.81
C TYR A 159 1.04 -9.55 32.01
N LEU A 160 1.61 -8.40 31.65
CA LEU A 160 3.03 -8.10 31.85
C LEU A 160 3.26 -7.21 33.07
N ASP A 161 2.77 -5.97 33.03
CA ASP A 161 2.94 -4.98 34.09
C ASP A 161 1.92 -3.84 33.96
N GLU A 162 2.05 -2.86 34.86
CA GLU A 162 1.17 -1.70 34.93
C GLU A 162 1.93 -0.40 35.13
N PHE A 163 1.35 0.67 34.61
CA PHE A 163 1.79 2.04 34.79
C PHE A 163 0.75 2.84 35.57
N THR A 164 1.24 3.69 36.48
CA THR A 164 0.39 4.59 37.26
C THR A 164 0.86 6.03 37.10
N GLY A 165 -0.06 6.97 37.27
CA GLY A 165 0.24 8.41 37.22
C GLY A 165 1.30 8.89 38.22
N ARG A 166 1.62 8.11 39.26
CA ARG A 166 2.71 8.39 40.22
C ARG A 166 4.10 8.27 39.60
N MET A 167 4.22 7.55 38.48
CA MET A 167 5.48 7.38 37.77
C MET A 167 5.84 8.61 36.91
N ILE A 168 4.91 9.56 36.73
CA ILE A 168 5.14 10.79 35.97
C ILE A 168 5.79 11.84 36.88
N SER A 169 6.89 12.44 36.44
CA SER A 169 7.48 13.57 37.14
C SER A 169 6.62 14.83 36.96
N THR A 170 6.31 15.54 38.05
CA THR A 170 5.59 16.82 38.01
C THR A 170 6.49 18.03 38.28
N VAL A 171 7.77 17.79 38.57
CA VAL A 171 8.69 18.81 39.11
C VAL A 171 8.91 19.95 38.12
N ASP A 172 9.06 19.63 36.85
CA ASP A 172 9.26 20.58 35.76
C ASP A 172 7.96 21.30 35.32
N LEU A 173 6.81 20.87 35.83
CA LEU A 173 5.50 21.50 35.61
C LEU A 173 5.16 22.54 36.68
N GLY A 174 5.96 22.63 37.76
CA GLY A 174 5.65 23.48 38.90
C GLY A 174 4.38 23.05 39.65
N PHE A 175 4.08 21.76 39.61
CA PHE A 175 2.87 21.14 40.15
C PHE A 175 3.24 19.93 41.01
N SER A 176 2.44 19.60 42.04
CA SER A 176 2.79 18.54 43.01
C SER A 176 1.69 17.50 43.26
N ALA A 177 0.55 17.58 42.58
CA ALA A 177 -0.49 16.55 42.72
C ALA A 177 -0.23 15.38 41.76
N PRO A 178 -0.71 14.16 42.10
CA PRO A 178 -0.68 13.02 41.20
C PRO A 178 -1.40 13.36 39.90
N ILE A 179 -0.77 13.01 38.79
CA ILE A 179 -1.35 13.16 37.46
C ILE A 179 -2.21 11.92 37.18
N THR A 180 -3.40 12.10 36.61
CA THR A 180 -4.26 10.97 36.20
C THR A 180 -4.15 10.79 34.69
N PRO A 181 -3.77 9.58 34.20
CA PRO A 181 -3.86 9.25 32.78
C PRO A 181 -5.31 9.30 32.28
N THR A 182 -5.54 9.96 31.15
CA THR A 182 -6.88 10.11 30.54
C THR A 182 -6.96 9.52 29.13
N SER A 183 -5.82 9.39 28.45
CA SER A 183 -5.72 8.80 27.12
C SER A 183 -4.31 8.26 26.89
N LEU A 184 -4.16 7.40 25.88
CA LEU A 184 -2.87 6.88 25.48
C LEU A 184 -2.79 6.67 23.97
N ALA A 185 -1.58 6.81 23.44
CA ALA A 185 -1.22 6.52 22.07
C ALA A 185 0.18 5.92 22.02
N ILE A 186 0.51 5.24 20.92
CA ILE A 186 1.82 4.60 20.71
C ILE A 186 2.48 5.28 19.51
N THR A 187 3.74 5.68 19.66
CA THR A 187 4.54 6.19 18.53
C THR A 187 5.04 5.01 17.68
N ALA A 188 5.43 5.27 16.43
CA ALA A 188 5.97 4.22 15.56
C ALA A 188 7.19 3.48 16.15
N ASN A 189 7.96 4.13 17.04
CA ASN A 189 9.13 3.52 17.69
C ASN A 189 8.77 2.71 18.94
N GLY A 190 7.47 2.57 19.27
CA GLY A 190 6.99 1.86 20.45
C GLY A 190 7.02 2.68 21.75
N ASN A 191 7.22 4.00 21.67
CA ASN A 191 7.09 4.86 22.85
C ASN A 191 5.61 5.10 23.16
N ILE A 192 5.31 5.27 24.45
CA ILE A 192 3.96 5.46 24.96
C ILE A 192 3.76 6.95 25.19
N VAL A 193 2.78 7.55 24.52
CA VAL A 193 2.35 8.92 24.78
C VAL A 193 1.12 8.87 25.66
N VAL A 194 1.26 9.29 26.91
CA VAL A 194 0.19 9.36 27.90
C VAL A 194 -0.36 10.77 27.95
N GLY A 195 -1.64 10.92 27.59
CA GLY A 195 -2.40 12.14 27.84
C GLY A 195 -2.86 12.16 29.30
N ALA A 196 -2.63 13.29 29.97
CA ALA A 196 -2.80 13.39 31.41
C ALA A 196 -3.47 14.71 31.83
N SER A 197 -4.45 15.15 31.03
CA SER A 197 -5.19 16.42 31.10
C SER A 197 -4.34 17.67 30.93
N ILE A 198 -3.38 17.92 31.83
CA ILE A 198 -2.55 19.12 31.83
C ILE A 198 -1.30 18.98 30.97
N VAL A 199 -0.90 17.76 30.62
CA VAL A 199 0.34 17.48 29.93
C VAL A 199 0.28 16.17 29.14
N ALA A 200 0.95 16.12 28.00
CA ALA A 200 1.29 14.88 27.31
C ALA A 200 2.69 14.45 27.74
N VAL A 201 2.87 13.17 28.06
CA VAL A 201 4.14 12.59 28.50
C VAL A 201 4.53 11.47 27.55
N GLU A 202 5.70 11.56 26.95
CA GLU A 202 6.28 10.48 26.16
C GLU A 202 7.18 9.63 27.07
N LEU A 203 6.88 8.34 27.12
CA LEU A 203 7.57 7.34 27.92
C LEU A 203 8.13 6.27 26.99
N ASP A 204 9.26 5.68 27.35
CA ASP A 204 9.69 4.44 26.69
C ASP A 204 8.91 3.22 27.22
N ARG A 205 9.25 2.04 26.70
CA ARG A 205 8.63 0.76 27.07
C ARG A 205 8.91 0.31 28.51
N LEU A 206 9.81 0.96 29.24
CA LEU A 206 10.05 0.68 30.66
C LEU A 206 9.50 1.82 31.54
N TYR A 207 8.59 2.62 30.99
CA TYR A 207 7.97 3.78 31.63
C TYR A 207 8.98 4.85 32.09
N ARG A 208 10.10 4.98 31.39
CA ARG A 208 11.06 6.07 31.61
C ARG A 208 10.62 7.28 30.80
N GLU A 209 10.62 8.45 31.43
CA GLU A 209 10.22 9.70 30.78
C GLU A 209 11.26 10.12 29.73
N ILE A 210 10.84 10.20 28.47
CA ILE A 210 11.63 10.72 27.35
C ILE A 210 11.45 12.23 27.26
N GLY A 211 10.21 12.70 27.37
CA GLY A 211 9.90 14.12 27.32
C GLY A 211 8.42 14.44 27.57
N LYS A 212 8.11 15.74 27.58
CA LYS A 212 6.74 16.26 27.74
C LYS A 212 6.39 17.16 26.54
N PRO A 213 5.97 16.59 25.40
CA PRO A 213 5.72 17.35 24.18
C PRO A 213 4.64 18.42 24.41
N GLY A 214 4.91 19.67 24.04
CA GLY A 214 3.98 20.79 24.23
C GLY A 214 3.85 21.27 25.67
N ARG A 215 4.79 20.91 26.57
CA ARG A 215 4.80 21.35 27.98
C ARG A 215 4.61 22.86 28.15
N GLU A 216 5.18 23.67 27.25
CA GLU A 216 5.09 25.13 27.27
C GLU A 216 3.64 25.65 27.23
N ILE A 217 2.72 24.90 26.60
CA ILE A 217 1.28 25.21 26.58
C ILE A 217 0.71 25.28 28.01
N TYR A 218 1.22 24.43 28.91
CA TYR A 218 0.82 24.46 30.30
C TYR A 218 1.68 25.41 31.14
N THR A 219 3.01 25.39 30.99
CA THR A 219 3.89 26.19 31.86
C THR A 219 3.74 27.68 31.61
N ASP A 220 3.54 28.07 30.35
CA ASP A 220 3.55 29.47 29.93
C ASP A 220 2.11 29.99 29.84
N ASP A 221 1.21 29.23 29.18
CA ASP A 221 -0.17 29.67 28.93
C ASP A 221 -1.20 29.12 29.93
N ARG A 222 -0.80 28.21 30.83
CA ARG A 222 -1.68 27.56 31.83
C ARG A 222 -2.89 26.83 31.24
N VAL A 223 -2.76 26.31 30.02
CA VAL A 223 -3.84 25.57 29.35
C VAL A 223 -3.72 24.07 29.61
N GLN A 224 -4.83 23.43 29.99
CA GLN A 224 -4.93 21.98 30.08
C GLN A 224 -5.22 21.40 28.69
N TYR A 225 -4.18 20.92 28.00
CA TYR A 225 -4.23 20.67 26.56
C TYR A 225 -4.25 19.19 26.16
N ALA A 226 -4.05 18.25 27.09
CA ALA A 226 -3.76 16.85 26.79
C ALA A 226 -4.73 15.89 27.49
N TYR A 227 -6.03 16.14 27.38
CA TYR A 227 -7.05 15.19 27.86
C TYR A 227 -7.12 13.97 26.94
N ASP A 228 -7.15 14.21 25.63
CA ASP A 228 -7.08 13.18 24.59
C ASP A 228 -5.81 13.40 23.75
N VAL A 229 -5.07 12.33 23.45
CA VAL A 229 -3.86 12.37 22.63
C VAL A 229 -3.96 11.37 21.49
N GLY A 230 -3.68 11.84 20.27
CA GLY A 230 -3.50 11.02 19.08
C GLY A 230 -2.10 11.22 18.52
N VAL A 231 -1.52 10.18 17.94
CA VAL A 231 -0.17 10.20 17.37
C VAL A 231 -0.21 9.65 15.95
N THR A 232 0.40 10.36 15.01
CA THR A 232 0.57 9.86 13.63
C THR A 232 1.76 8.91 13.54
N ALA A 233 1.86 8.10 12.48
CA ALA A 233 3.05 7.28 12.24
C ALA A 233 4.34 8.12 12.17
N ALA A 234 4.24 9.35 11.67
CA ALA A 234 5.34 10.31 11.63
C ALA A 234 5.73 10.86 13.02
N GLY A 235 4.94 10.64 14.05
CA GLY A 235 5.17 11.12 15.43
C GLY A 235 4.56 12.49 15.72
N THR A 236 3.70 13.01 14.85
CA THR A 236 2.93 14.23 15.13
C THR A 236 1.90 13.95 16.20
N ILE A 237 1.92 14.74 17.28
CA ILE A 237 1.02 14.59 18.42
C ILE A 237 -0.11 15.61 18.29
N PHE A 238 -1.34 15.11 18.30
CA PHE A 238 -2.56 15.88 18.45
C PHE A 238 -3.03 15.78 19.89
N ALA A 239 -3.04 16.89 20.61
CA ALA A 239 -3.46 16.97 21.99
C ALA A 239 -4.70 17.86 22.13
N ARG A 240 -5.79 17.33 22.69
CA ARG A 240 -7.08 18.01 22.80
C ARG A 240 -7.41 18.33 24.26
N THR A 241 -8.04 19.49 24.47
CA THR A 241 -8.59 19.90 25.77
C THR A 241 -9.81 19.04 26.15
N ALA A 242 -10.10 18.90 27.44
CA ALA A 242 -11.27 18.14 27.92
C ALA A 242 -12.60 18.78 27.48
N SER A 243 -12.68 20.10 27.59
CA SER A 243 -13.77 20.95 27.15
C SER A 243 -13.27 21.93 26.08
N GLY A 244 -13.98 22.02 24.96
CA GLY A 244 -13.68 22.96 23.89
C GLY A 244 -13.20 22.33 22.58
N GLY A 245 -13.39 23.07 21.49
CA GLY A 245 -12.99 22.68 20.14
C GLY A 245 -11.54 23.04 19.80
N GLN A 246 -10.63 23.01 20.78
CA GLN A 246 -9.23 23.36 20.58
C GLN A 246 -8.37 22.10 20.55
N VAL A 247 -7.50 22.04 19.54
CA VAL A 247 -6.53 20.98 19.35
C VAL A 247 -5.16 21.63 19.18
N TYR A 248 -4.17 21.06 19.86
CA TYR A 248 -2.77 21.46 19.77
C TYR A 248 -2.02 20.39 18.97
N VAL A 249 -1.32 20.83 17.92
CA VAL A 249 -0.52 19.97 17.06
C VAL A 249 0.96 20.22 17.39
N ILE A 250 1.63 19.17 17.85
CA ILE A 250 3.04 19.19 18.23
C ILE A 250 3.77 18.26 17.26
N ARG A 251 4.51 18.85 16.33
CA ARG A 251 5.24 18.12 15.30
C ARG A 251 6.70 17.89 15.72
N PRO A 252 7.26 16.69 15.50
CA PRO A 252 8.69 16.45 15.67
C PRO A 252 9.52 17.48 14.88
N GLY A 253 10.59 18.00 15.49
CA GLY A 253 11.48 18.98 14.85
C GLY A 253 10.97 20.43 14.82
N PHE A 254 9.70 20.70 15.13
CA PHE A 254 9.21 22.07 15.28
C PHE A 254 9.41 22.60 16.71
N THR A 255 9.83 23.86 16.82
CA THR A 255 10.07 24.51 18.11
C THR A 255 8.81 25.11 18.75
N ARG A 256 7.69 25.15 18.04
CA ARG A 256 6.40 25.67 18.53
C ARG A 256 5.25 24.80 18.07
N HIS A 257 4.31 24.57 18.97
CA HIS A 257 3.04 23.93 18.68
C HIS A 257 2.14 24.82 17.81
N GLN A 258 1.23 24.19 17.06
CA GLN A 258 0.17 24.85 16.30
C GLN A 258 -1.17 24.66 17.00
N ARG A 259 -1.93 25.75 17.19
CA ARG A 259 -3.30 25.68 17.72
C ARG A 259 -4.31 25.64 16.58
N LEU A 260 -5.21 24.67 16.60
CA LEU A 260 -6.30 24.45 15.66
C LEU A 260 -7.66 24.58 16.34
N GLN A 261 -8.65 25.05 15.59
CA GLN A 261 -10.04 25.10 16.02
C GLN A 261 -10.86 24.08 15.22
N THR A 262 -11.49 23.13 15.91
CA THR A 262 -12.27 22.05 15.30
C THR A 262 -13.66 22.50 14.84
N GLY A 263 -14.19 23.58 15.45
CA GLY A 263 -15.57 24.01 15.25
C GLY A 263 -16.62 23.08 15.88
N ILE A 264 -16.17 22.11 16.70
CA ILE A 264 -17.00 21.22 17.53
C ILE A 264 -16.81 21.63 19.00
N THR A 265 -17.90 21.91 19.71
CA THR A 265 -17.85 22.47 21.08
C THR A 265 -18.12 21.43 22.17
N ALA A 266 -18.69 20.27 21.83
CA ALA A 266 -18.99 19.17 22.73
C ALA A 266 -17.81 18.19 22.86
N PRO A 267 -17.79 17.31 23.90
CA PRO A 267 -16.85 16.20 23.97
C PRO A 267 -16.98 15.33 22.71
N ALA A 268 -15.92 15.29 21.94
CA ALA A 268 -15.83 14.58 20.67
C ALA A 268 -14.78 13.48 20.77
N ILE A 269 -15.00 12.38 20.06
CA ILE A 269 -13.95 11.40 19.80
C ILE A 269 -13.10 11.90 18.65
N SER A 270 -11.79 11.63 18.72
CA SER A 270 -10.87 12.06 17.68
C SER A 270 -9.88 10.95 17.34
N VAL A 271 -9.37 10.98 16.11
CA VAL A 271 -8.32 10.08 15.69
C VAL A 271 -7.38 10.76 14.71
N ALA A 272 -6.07 10.60 14.96
CA ALA A 272 -5.02 11.12 14.10
C ALA A 272 -4.76 10.12 12.97
N LEU A 273 -4.86 10.58 11.73
CA LEU A 273 -4.59 9.77 10.54
C LEU A 273 -3.10 9.85 10.18
N SER A 274 -2.61 8.86 9.44
CA SER A 274 -1.20 8.76 9.02
C SER A 274 -0.77 9.88 8.07
N ASP A 275 -1.71 10.49 7.35
CA ASP A 275 -1.50 11.64 6.46
C ASP A 275 -1.25 12.98 7.20
N GLY A 276 -1.25 12.97 8.54
CA GLY A 276 -1.06 14.19 9.33
C GLY A 276 -2.34 15.00 9.54
N SER A 277 -3.52 14.45 9.20
CA SER A 277 -4.82 15.05 9.47
C SER A 277 -5.45 14.50 10.76
N LEU A 278 -6.43 15.24 11.30
CA LEU A 278 -7.21 14.84 12.46
C LEU A 278 -8.69 14.74 12.11
N VAL A 279 -9.29 13.59 12.39
CA VAL A 279 -10.74 13.41 12.29
C VAL A 279 -11.36 13.60 13.67
N VAL A 280 -12.39 14.42 13.75
CA VAL A 280 -13.13 14.72 14.99
C VAL A 280 -14.62 14.48 14.74
N SER A 281 -15.25 13.66 15.59
CA SER A 281 -16.67 13.35 15.51
C SER A 281 -17.41 13.78 16.77
N ASP A 282 -18.50 14.52 16.56
CA ASP A 282 -19.51 14.83 17.57
C ASP A 282 -20.74 13.93 17.35
N ALA A 283 -20.85 12.91 18.18
CA ALA A 283 -21.97 11.97 18.16
C ALA A 283 -23.32 12.66 18.46
N THR A 284 -23.33 13.76 19.23
CA THR A 284 -24.57 14.44 19.63
C THR A 284 -25.16 15.28 18.50
N SER A 285 -24.30 15.97 17.74
CA SER A 285 -24.73 16.80 16.60
C SER A 285 -24.66 16.07 15.25
N ARG A 286 -24.26 14.79 15.25
CA ARG A 286 -24.04 13.97 14.04
C ARG A 286 -23.17 14.69 13.02
N ARG A 287 -22.05 15.20 13.50
CA ARG A 287 -21.09 15.95 12.68
C ARG A 287 -19.71 15.32 12.78
N VAL A 288 -19.13 15.03 11.62
CA VAL A 288 -17.73 14.61 11.51
C VAL A 288 -16.98 15.66 10.69
N VAL A 289 -15.79 16.01 11.14
CA VAL A 289 -14.89 16.90 10.40
C VAL A 289 -13.50 16.29 10.31
N ARG A 290 -12.84 16.45 9.16
CA ARG A 290 -11.40 16.26 8.98
C ARG A 290 -10.72 17.62 9.04
N ILE A 291 -9.60 17.69 9.73
CA ILE A 291 -8.80 18.90 9.90
C ILE A 291 -7.41 18.60 9.38
N GLU A 292 -7.02 19.28 8.32
CA GLU A 292 -5.70 19.17 7.69
C GLU A 292 -5.06 20.56 7.63
N GLY A 293 -3.95 20.74 8.35
CA GLY A 293 -3.31 22.05 8.47
C GLY A 293 -4.26 23.09 9.08
N ARG A 294 -4.81 24.00 8.28
CA ARG A 294 -5.81 25.00 8.70
C ARG A 294 -7.18 24.81 8.05
N VAL A 295 -7.31 23.78 7.22
CA VAL A 295 -8.54 23.46 6.49
C VAL A 295 -9.37 22.52 7.35
N THR A 296 -10.66 22.83 7.47
CA THR A 296 -11.63 21.96 8.15
C THR A 296 -12.69 21.56 7.13
N GLN A 297 -12.77 20.27 6.84
CA GLN A 297 -13.69 19.69 5.87
C GLN A 297 -14.76 18.84 6.59
N PRO A 298 -16.05 19.02 6.32
CA PRO A 298 -17.07 18.10 6.81
C PRO A 298 -16.96 16.74 6.10
N LEU A 299 -17.12 15.65 6.85
CA LEU A 299 -17.17 14.29 6.31
C LEU A 299 -18.56 13.69 6.50
N ASP A 300 -19.03 12.92 5.52
CA ASP A 300 -20.25 12.11 5.62
C ASP A 300 -19.90 10.65 5.93
N LEU A 301 -19.88 10.32 7.22
CA LEU A 301 -19.64 8.97 7.72
C LEU A 301 -20.94 8.29 8.21
N PHE A 302 -22.11 8.78 7.77
CA PHE A 302 -23.41 8.31 8.27
C PHE A 302 -24.18 7.56 7.16
N PRO A 303 -23.99 6.23 7.02
CA PRO A 303 -24.61 5.47 5.93
C PRO A 303 -26.15 5.46 5.99
N THR A 304 -26.74 5.72 7.15
CA THR A 304 -28.19 5.82 7.35
C THR A 304 -28.56 6.98 8.28
N GLU A 305 -29.84 7.35 8.29
CA GLU A 305 -30.38 8.33 9.23
C GLU A 305 -30.28 7.91 10.71
N TYR A 306 -30.05 6.62 10.98
CA TYR A 306 -29.89 6.07 12.34
C TYR A 306 -28.42 5.86 12.74
N SER A 307 -27.48 6.17 11.85
CA SER A 307 -26.06 5.97 12.10
C SER A 307 -25.50 7.00 13.08
N TYR A 308 -24.65 6.53 13.99
CA TYR A 308 -23.88 7.36 14.92
C TYR A 308 -22.42 6.91 14.96
N VAL A 309 -21.50 7.87 14.91
CA VAL A 309 -20.06 7.60 14.97
C VAL A 309 -19.59 7.82 16.40
N TYR A 310 -19.37 6.72 17.13
CA TYR A 310 -18.92 6.74 18.53
C TYR A 310 -17.67 5.89 18.78
N VAL A 311 -17.19 5.19 17.75
CA VAL A 311 -15.87 4.52 17.71
C VAL A 311 -15.16 5.00 16.45
N LEU A 312 -13.93 5.47 16.60
CA LEU A 312 -13.05 5.82 15.49
C LEU A 312 -11.69 5.17 15.68
N ALA A 313 -11.13 4.67 14.59
CA ALA A 313 -9.76 4.20 14.51
C ALA A 313 -9.13 4.66 13.18
N ALA A 314 -7.85 5.03 13.22
CA ALA A 314 -7.05 5.21 12.02
C ALA A 314 -6.68 3.82 11.51
N GLY A 315 -6.89 3.59 10.23
CA GLY A 315 -6.45 2.42 9.50
C GLY A 315 -5.19 2.69 8.68
N PRO A 316 -4.60 1.65 8.08
CA PRO A 316 -3.56 1.80 7.07
C PRO A 316 -4.00 2.72 5.93
N GLU A 317 -3.07 3.44 5.29
CA GLU A 317 -3.31 4.36 4.17
C GLU A 317 -4.29 5.50 4.51
N ALA A 318 -4.13 6.09 5.70
CA ALA A 318 -4.97 7.17 6.23
C ALA A 318 -6.49 6.86 6.20
N THR A 319 -6.86 5.58 6.26
CA THR A 319 -8.28 5.19 6.24
C THR A 319 -8.95 5.46 7.59
N ILE A 320 -10.24 5.78 7.55
CA ILE A 320 -11.06 5.99 8.74
C ILE A 320 -11.91 4.75 8.97
N TRP A 321 -11.78 4.13 10.14
CA TRP A 321 -12.54 2.96 10.53
C TRP A 321 -13.53 3.35 11.63
N THR A 322 -14.81 3.04 11.42
CA THR A 322 -15.88 3.31 12.40
C THR A 322 -16.72 2.06 12.64
N TRP A 323 -17.30 1.94 13.83
CA TRP A 323 -18.24 0.88 14.17
C TRP A 323 -19.67 1.33 13.91
N ASP A 324 -20.42 0.56 13.12
CA ASP A 324 -21.87 0.70 12.99
C ASP A 324 -22.56 -0.19 14.02
N PRO A 325 -23.22 0.37 15.05
CA PRO A 325 -23.90 -0.43 16.08
C PRO A 325 -25.16 -1.13 15.58
N ILE A 326 -25.76 -0.67 14.48
CA ILE A 326 -26.99 -1.22 13.91
C ILE A 326 -26.67 -2.40 13.03
N ALA A 327 -25.76 -2.20 12.06
CA ALA A 327 -25.28 -3.28 11.22
C ALA A 327 -24.34 -4.22 11.98
N GLY A 328 -23.76 -3.78 13.09
CA GLY A 328 -22.76 -4.49 13.89
C GLY A 328 -21.50 -4.80 13.08
N SER A 329 -21.05 -3.83 12.29
CA SER A 329 -19.94 -4.00 11.34
C SER A 329 -18.96 -2.86 11.44
N VAL A 330 -17.73 -3.11 11.04
CA VAL A 330 -16.73 -2.07 10.83
C VAL A 330 -16.94 -1.51 9.42
N LEU A 331 -17.10 -0.20 9.32
CA LEU A 331 -17.15 0.53 8.06
C LEU A 331 -15.81 1.24 7.85
N VAL A 332 -15.26 1.11 6.65
CA VAL A 332 -13.96 1.68 6.29
C VAL A 332 -14.15 2.74 5.23
N TYR A 333 -13.55 3.91 5.47
CA TYR A 333 -13.62 5.09 4.61
C TYR A 333 -12.22 5.57 4.23
N THR A 334 -12.10 6.27 3.11
CA THR A 334 -10.92 7.10 2.80
C THR A 334 -10.83 8.28 3.78
N ALA A 335 -9.70 8.97 3.80
CA ALA A 335 -9.53 10.22 4.55
C ALA A 335 -10.61 11.27 4.19
N ASP A 336 -11.05 11.30 2.94
CA ASP A 336 -12.09 12.24 2.44
C ASP A 336 -13.53 11.78 2.72
N GLY A 337 -13.72 10.68 3.46
CA GLY A 337 -15.04 10.20 3.87
C GLY A 337 -15.78 9.39 2.80
N VAL A 338 -15.08 8.84 1.80
CA VAL A 338 -15.67 7.90 0.83
C VAL A 338 -15.61 6.49 1.42
N ARG A 339 -16.75 5.81 1.56
CA ARG A 339 -16.79 4.41 2.02
C ARG A 339 -16.11 3.52 0.98
N ILE A 340 -15.25 2.60 1.41
CA ILE A 340 -14.49 1.70 0.53
C ILE A 340 -14.57 0.23 0.94
N ASP A 341 -14.84 -0.08 2.21
CA ASP A 341 -14.97 -1.47 2.66
C ASP A 341 -15.92 -1.62 3.86
N THR A 342 -16.28 -2.86 4.15
CA THR A 342 -17.03 -3.26 5.34
C THR A 342 -16.59 -4.65 5.79
N ILE A 343 -16.42 -4.78 7.10
CA ILE A 343 -15.99 -6.03 7.75
C ILE A 343 -17.03 -6.37 8.80
N VAL A 344 -17.52 -7.61 8.82
CA VAL A 344 -18.42 -8.10 9.87
C VAL A 344 -17.66 -9.07 10.78
N PRO A 345 -17.20 -8.62 11.97
CA PRO A 345 -16.45 -9.50 12.86
C PRO A 345 -17.29 -10.66 13.38
N LEU A 346 -16.72 -11.86 13.44
CA LEU A 346 -17.37 -13.05 13.98
C LEU A 346 -17.30 -13.02 15.52
N MET A 347 -18.24 -12.30 16.13
CA MET A 347 -18.41 -12.18 17.58
C MET A 347 -19.86 -12.42 17.99
N SER A 348 -20.07 -12.72 19.27
CA SER A 348 -21.41 -12.94 19.82
C SER A 348 -22.30 -11.69 19.67
N PRO A 349 -23.63 -11.83 19.57
CA PRO A 349 -24.54 -10.68 19.51
C PRO A 349 -24.40 -9.72 20.70
N ASP A 350 -24.12 -10.25 21.91
CA ASP A 350 -23.96 -9.44 23.12
C ASP A 350 -22.69 -8.59 23.06
N ASP A 351 -21.57 -9.18 22.61
CA ASP A 351 -20.32 -8.44 22.44
C ASP A 351 -20.39 -7.43 21.31
N ARG A 352 -21.13 -7.76 20.25
CA ARG A 352 -21.39 -6.90 19.10
C ARG A 352 -22.14 -5.64 19.50
N ALA A 353 -23.15 -5.76 20.36
CA ALA A 353 -23.88 -4.62 20.90
C ALA A 353 -23.04 -3.76 21.86
N GLY A 354 -21.97 -4.33 22.43
CA GLY A 354 -21.13 -3.71 23.45
C GLY A 354 -19.80 -3.13 22.96
N VAL A 355 -19.55 -3.02 21.65
CA VAL A 355 -18.27 -2.47 21.14
C VAL A 355 -18.11 -1.00 21.55
N ARG A 356 -16.93 -0.65 22.08
CA ARG A 356 -16.63 0.69 22.62
C ARG A 356 -15.32 1.30 22.16
N ALA A 357 -14.34 0.49 21.79
CA ALA A 357 -13.09 0.98 21.21
C ALA A 357 -12.53 -0.03 20.20
N MET A 358 -11.76 0.49 19.26
CA MET A 358 -11.11 -0.31 18.22
C MET A 358 -9.75 0.28 17.88
N ARG A 359 -8.79 -0.57 17.55
CA ARG A 359 -7.49 -0.18 17.00
C ARG A 359 -7.14 -1.08 15.82
N THR A 360 -6.67 -0.49 14.74
CA THR A 360 -6.19 -1.25 13.57
C THR A 360 -4.69 -1.53 13.74
N LEU A 361 -4.22 -2.54 13.01
CA LEU A 361 -2.82 -2.92 12.91
C LEU A 361 -2.35 -2.64 11.47
N PRO A 362 -1.03 -2.43 11.24
CA PRO A 362 -0.50 -2.11 9.90
C PRO A 362 -0.84 -3.15 8.82
N ASN A 363 -1.02 -4.41 9.20
CA ASN A 363 -1.37 -5.51 8.30
C ASN A 363 -2.89 -5.63 8.00
N GLY A 364 -3.72 -4.72 8.51
CA GLY A 364 -5.17 -4.73 8.36
C GLY A 364 -5.92 -5.57 9.41
N ASP A 365 -5.22 -6.26 10.31
CA ASP A 365 -5.84 -6.84 11.50
C ASP A 365 -6.35 -5.73 12.41
N PHE A 366 -7.22 -6.06 13.36
CA PHE A 366 -7.73 -5.07 14.29
C PHE A 366 -8.11 -5.68 15.64
N VAL A 367 -7.97 -4.88 16.69
CA VAL A 367 -8.34 -5.22 18.07
C VAL A 367 -9.61 -4.46 18.43
N VAL A 368 -10.59 -5.16 18.99
CA VAL A 368 -11.87 -4.60 19.41
C VAL A 368 -12.06 -4.82 20.90
N LEU A 369 -12.36 -3.72 21.60
CA LEU A 369 -12.80 -3.72 22.99
C LEU A 369 -14.32 -3.63 23.04
N SER A 370 -14.95 -4.68 23.56
CA SER A 370 -16.35 -4.73 23.93
C SER A 370 -16.53 -4.62 25.45
N MET A 371 -17.77 -4.46 25.89
CA MET A 371 -18.15 -4.42 27.31
C MET A 371 -17.77 -5.69 28.08
N ASN A 372 -17.83 -6.86 27.42
CA ASN A 372 -17.59 -8.15 28.06
C ASN A 372 -16.28 -8.83 27.63
N ALA A 373 -15.67 -8.43 26.51
CA ALA A 373 -14.50 -9.11 25.99
C ALA A 373 -13.60 -8.20 25.14
N LEU A 374 -12.33 -8.58 25.06
CA LEU A 374 -11.34 -8.04 24.14
C LEU A 374 -11.05 -9.07 23.04
N TYR A 375 -10.99 -8.63 21.80
CA TYR A 375 -10.79 -9.48 20.64
C TYR A 375 -9.65 -8.95 19.78
N ARG A 376 -8.93 -9.85 19.10
CA ARG A 376 -8.19 -9.54 17.88
C ARG A 376 -8.81 -10.28 16.70
N PHE A 377 -9.03 -9.59 15.61
CA PHE A 377 -9.54 -10.12 14.35
C PHE A 377 -8.50 -9.99 13.25
N ASN A 378 -8.50 -10.94 12.33
CA ASN A 378 -7.83 -10.75 11.05
C ASN A 378 -8.59 -9.73 10.18
N ARG A 379 -7.97 -9.26 9.09
CA ARG A 379 -8.59 -8.31 8.15
C ARG A 379 -9.94 -8.75 7.53
N ARG A 380 -10.31 -10.04 7.62
CA ARG A 380 -11.59 -10.58 7.14
C ARG A 380 -12.68 -10.63 8.21
N GLY A 381 -12.35 -10.26 9.45
CA GLY A 381 -13.28 -10.29 10.59
C GLY A 381 -13.31 -11.63 11.33
N GLU A 382 -12.35 -12.53 11.11
CA GLU A 382 -12.27 -13.79 11.86
C GLU A 382 -11.41 -13.62 13.12
N PRO A 383 -11.87 -14.07 14.29
CA PRO A 383 -11.14 -13.88 15.54
C PRO A 383 -9.87 -14.73 15.55
N ILE A 384 -8.76 -14.09 15.88
CA ILE A 384 -7.47 -14.74 16.15
C ILE A 384 -7.45 -15.22 17.60
N TRP A 385 -7.85 -14.36 18.53
CA TRP A 385 -8.02 -14.69 19.94
C TRP A 385 -9.13 -13.84 20.57
N ARG A 386 -9.62 -14.30 21.73
CA ARG A 386 -10.64 -13.65 22.55
C ARG A 386 -10.25 -13.73 24.02
N LEU A 387 -10.48 -12.66 24.77
CA LEU A 387 -10.23 -12.55 26.20
C LEU A 387 -11.50 -12.05 26.90
N ASP A 388 -12.08 -12.85 27.79
CA ASP A 388 -13.38 -12.59 28.47
C ASP A 388 -13.30 -11.76 29.76
N GLY A 389 -12.09 -11.52 30.26
CA GLY A 389 -11.86 -10.71 31.46
C GLY A 389 -10.40 -10.30 31.56
N LEU A 390 -10.07 -9.39 32.48
CA LEU A 390 -8.67 -9.04 32.67
C LEU A 390 -7.87 -10.26 33.18
N PRO A 391 -6.71 -10.56 32.59
CA PRO A 391 -5.90 -11.70 33.02
C PRO A 391 -5.36 -11.44 34.44
N SER A 392 -5.28 -12.51 35.22
CA SER A 392 -4.67 -12.47 36.55
C SER A 392 -3.22 -11.93 36.46
N PRO A 393 -2.75 -11.13 37.44
CA PRO A 393 -3.31 -10.83 38.77
C PRO A 393 -4.38 -9.73 38.80
N LEU A 394 -4.77 -9.18 37.65
CA LEU A 394 -5.77 -8.13 37.60
C LEU A 394 -7.16 -8.67 37.97
N SER A 395 -7.94 -7.86 38.70
CA SER A 395 -9.34 -8.15 39.00
C SER A 395 -10.26 -7.22 38.22
N GLY A 396 -11.34 -7.74 37.64
CA GLY A 396 -12.39 -6.93 37.03
C GLY A 396 -12.75 -7.32 35.61
N ASN A 397 -13.68 -6.58 35.03
CA ASN A 397 -14.15 -6.75 33.66
C ASN A 397 -13.79 -5.52 32.81
N PHE A 398 -14.09 -5.59 31.51
CA PHE A 398 -13.78 -4.52 30.56
C PHE A 398 -14.68 -3.29 30.66
N MET A 399 -15.75 -3.32 31.48
CA MET A 399 -16.69 -2.20 31.63
C MET A 399 -16.02 -0.90 32.06
N MET A 400 -14.95 -1.00 32.87
CA MET A 400 -14.22 0.15 33.41
C MET A 400 -13.01 0.55 32.56
N VAL A 401 -12.77 -0.12 31.43
CA VAL A 401 -11.68 0.20 30.51
C VAL A 401 -12.17 1.23 29.48
N GLN A 402 -11.50 2.37 29.41
CA GLN A 402 -11.92 3.49 28.53
C GLN A 402 -11.12 3.60 27.24
N ASN A 403 -9.84 3.24 27.26
CA ASN A 403 -8.95 3.43 26.12
C ASN A 403 -8.07 2.18 25.92
N LEU A 404 -7.72 1.95 24.66
CA LEU A 404 -6.91 0.85 24.16
C LEU A 404 -5.87 1.44 23.21
N ALA A 405 -4.61 1.03 23.32
CA ALA A 405 -3.63 1.19 22.25
C ALA A 405 -2.83 -0.09 22.03
N VAL A 406 -2.22 -0.22 20.87
CA VAL A 406 -1.54 -1.44 20.43
C VAL A 406 -0.19 -1.06 19.84
N ASP A 407 0.87 -1.73 20.30
CA ASP A 407 2.18 -1.77 19.66
C ASP A 407 2.27 -3.07 18.87
N ALA A 408 1.81 -3.02 17.61
CA ALA A 408 1.65 -4.20 16.77
C ALA A 408 3.00 -4.83 16.38
N GLU A 409 4.07 -4.02 16.27
CA GLU A 409 5.40 -4.50 15.86
C GLU A 409 6.02 -5.39 16.93
N ARG A 410 5.70 -5.13 18.21
CA ARG A 410 6.28 -5.86 19.35
C ARG A 410 5.26 -6.71 20.12
N GLY A 411 3.99 -6.67 19.74
CA GLY A 411 2.93 -7.47 20.34
C GLY A 411 2.47 -7.00 21.71
N TYR A 412 2.40 -5.69 21.98
CA TYR A 412 1.83 -5.17 23.23
C TYR A 412 0.46 -4.54 23.06
N ILE A 413 -0.36 -4.71 24.09
CA ILE A 413 -1.68 -4.12 24.21
C ILE A 413 -1.73 -3.32 25.50
N TYR A 414 -2.14 -2.07 25.42
CA TYR A 414 -2.25 -1.16 26.54
C TYR A 414 -3.71 -0.83 26.82
N LEU A 415 -4.16 -1.05 28.05
CA LEU A 415 -5.55 -0.81 28.49
C LEU A 415 -5.57 0.22 29.61
N LEU A 416 -6.29 1.33 29.42
CA LEU A 416 -6.49 2.34 30.47
C LEU A 416 -7.79 2.07 31.23
N SER A 417 -7.65 1.74 32.51
CA SER A 417 -8.75 1.53 33.43
C SER A 417 -9.08 2.81 34.20
N VAL A 418 -10.36 3.15 34.26
CA VAL A 418 -10.86 4.38 34.90
C VAL A 418 -11.02 4.19 36.40
N SER A 419 -11.38 2.99 36.84
CA SER A 419 -11.70 2.70 38.24
C SER A 419 -10.49 2.81 39.14
N ASP A 420 -9.32 2.42 38.64
CA ASP A 420 -8.06 2.39 39.38
C ASP A 420 -7.00 3.36 38.81
N GLN A 421 -7.31 4.05 37.70
CA GLN A 421 -6.43 5.01 37.02
C GLN A 421 -5.08 4.43 36.60
N LYS A 422 -5.07 3.15 36.18
CA LYS A 422 -3.87 2.44 35.72
C LYS A 422 -3.90 2.15 34.23
N VAL A 423 -2.72 2.07 33.64
CA VAL A 423 -2.51 1.51 32.30
C VAL A 423 -1.95 0.11 32.46
N TYR A 424 -2.69 -0.89 32.02
CA TYR A 424 -2.26 -2.29 32.00
C TYR A 424 -1.59 -2.60 30.67
N ARG A 425 -0.42 -3.25 30.72
CA ARG A 425 0.26 -3.76 29.53
C ARG A 425 0.10 -5.27 29.47
N LEU A 426 -0.45 -5.74 28.36
CA LEU A 426 -0.60 -7.14 28.01
C LEU A 426 0.30 -7.50 26.83
N VAL A 427 0.64 -8.79 26.70
CA VAL A 427 1.47 -9.34 25.63
C VAL A 427 0.62 -10.25 24.75
N ASP A 428 0.47 -9.88 23.48
CA ASP A 428 -0.11 -10.72 22.45
C ASP A 428 0.97 -11.64 21.83
N ARG A 429 0.83 -12.94 22.06
CA ARG A 429 1.76 -13.98 21.58
C ARG A 429 1.31 -14.65 20.29
N SER A 430 0.17 -14.25 19.72
CA SER A 430 -0.35 -14.83 18.48
C SER A 430 0.44 -14.42 17.24
N GLY A 431 1.22 -13.33 17.32
CA GLY A 431 2.15 -12.92 16.26
C GLY A 431 3.49 -13.65 16.32
N SER A 432 4.30 -13.53 15.26
CA SER A 432 5.63 -14.15 15.16
C SER A 432 6.73 -13.42 15.94
N HIS A 433 6.38 -12.67 16.99
CA HIS A 433 7.30 -11.81 17.71
C HIS A 433 8.10 -12.60 18.76
N GLU A 434 9.42 -12.43 18.77
CA GLU A 434 10.25 -12.96 19.84
C GLU A 434 10.20 -12.02 21.04
N LEU A 435 9.78 -12.54 22.20
CA LEU A 435 9.69 -11.74 23.42
C LEU A 435 11.07 -11.48 24.03
N PRO A 436 11.36 -10.25 24.48
CA PRO A 436 12.58 -9.96 25.23
C PRO A 436 12.76 -10.89 26.45
N ASP A 437 14.02 -11.19 26.79
CA ASP A 437 14.37 -12.02 27.97
C ASP A 437 13.75 -11.50 29.26
N LEU A 438 13.75 -10.17 29.42
CA LEU A 438 13.13 -9.49 30.56
C LEU A 438 11.64 -9.86 30.67
N ASP A 439 10.90 -9.70 29.59
CA ASP A 439 9.45 -9.92 29.58
C ASP A 439 9.11 -11.38 29.85
N ARG A 440 9.87 -12.33 29.27
CA ARG A 440 9.72 -13.76 29.57
C ARG A 440 9.90 -14.07 31.04
N ALA A 441 10.90 -13.46 31.68
CA ALA A 441 11.15 -13.62 33.10
C ALA A 441 10.07 -12.96 33.97
N VAL A 442 9.54 -11.80 33.57
CA VAL A 442 8.41 -11.15 34.24
C VAL A 442 7.16 -12.02 34.15
N LEU A 443 6.82 -12.56 32.98
CA LEU A 443 5.67 -13.46 32.80
C LEU A 443 5.76 -14.71 33.69
N GLU A 444 6.95 -15.29 33.84
CA GLU A 444 7.15 -16.44 34.74
C GLU A 444 6.94 -16.08 36.22
N LEU A 445 7.42 -14.92 36.65
CA LEU A 445 7.19 -14.43 38.01
C LEU A 445 5.71 -14.06 38.23
N ASN A 446 5.04 -13.50 37.22
CA ASN A 446 3.61 -13.23 37.28
C ASN A 446 2.80 -14.52 37.50
N ARG A 447 3.19 -15.67 36.92
CA ARG A 447 2.52 -16.95 37.21
C ARG A 447 2.59 -17.35 38.69
N ARG A 448 3.68 -17.03 39.38
CA ARG A 448 3.78 -17.22 40.84
C ARG A 448 2.87 -16.26 41.60
N ILE A 449 2.85 -14.99 41.22
CA ILE A 449 1.98 -13.97 41.83
C ILE A 449 0.50 -14.31 41.63
N VAL A 450 0.16 -14.86 40.47
CA VAL A 450 -1.19 -15.37 40.20
C VAL A 450 -1.55 -16.54 41.11
N ALA A 451 -0.59 -17.43 41.41
CA ALA A 451 -0.79 -18.54 42.33
C ALA A 451 -0.88 -18.08 43.80
N ASP A 452 -0.13 -17.05 44.19
CA ASP A 452 -0.17 -16.42 45.51
C ASP A 452 0.08 -14.90 45.40
N PRO A 453 -0.99 -14.07 45.44
CA PRO A 453 -0.86 -12.61 45.37
C PRO A 453 -0.11 -11.97 46.54
N ASN A 454 0.17 -12.72 47.62
CA ASN A 454 0.96 -12.24 48.75
C ASN A 454 2.40 -12.81 48.76
N ASP A 455 2.86 -13.40 47.65
CA ASP A 455 4.23 -13.90 47.48
C ASP A 455 5.23 -12.73 47.41
N ALA A 456 5.65 -12.22 48.57
CA ALA A 456 6.63 -11.14 48.71
C ALA A 456 7.98 -11.48 48.04
N ASP A 457 8.36 -12.76 47.94
CA ASP A 457 9.58 -13.19 47.27
C ASP A 457 9.48 -13.02 45.75
N ALA A 458 8.31 -13.27 45.15
CA ALA A 458 8.08 -13.02 43.74
C ALA A 458 8.15 -11.53 43.38
N TYR A 459 7.52 -10.66 44.19
CA TYR A 459 7.62 -9.21 44.02
C TYR A 459 9.06 -8.69 44.24
N THR A 460 9.78 -9.24 45.23
CA THR A 460 11.21 -8.95 45.44
C THR A 460 12.05 -9.35 44.23
N ALA A 461 11.76 -10.51 43.61
CA ALA A 461 12.45 -10.95 42.40
C ALA A 461 12.15 -10.05 41.20
N LEU A 462 10.90 -9.61 41.02
CA LEU A 462 10.51 -8.63 40.00
C LEU A 462 11.22 -7.29 40.20
N ALA A 463 11.23 -6.76 41.42
CA ALA A 463 11.87 -5.49 41.74
C ALA A 463 13.36 -5.50 41.35
N ARG A 464 14.08 -6.55 41.75
CA ARG A 464 15.50 -6.75 41.38
C ARG A 464 15.70 -6.97 39.88
N LEU A 465 14.75 -7.61 39.21
CA LEU A 465 14.80 -7.82 37.77
C LEU A 465 14.68 -6.48 37.03
N TYR A 466 13.74 -5.63 37.43
CA TYR A 466 13.60 -4.28 36.89
C TYR A 466 14.80 -3.38 37.21
N GLU A 467 15.40 -3.48 38.39
CA GLU A 467 16.64 -2.77 38.71
C GLU A 467 17.79 -3.14 37.76
N ARG A 468 17.93 -4.44 37.43
CA ARG A 468 18.94 -4.91 36.46
C ARG A 468 18.65 -4.44 35.03
N ALA A 469 17.38 -4.26 34.71
CA ALA A 469 16.92 -3.74 33.42
C ALA A 469 16.96 -2.20 33.32
N ASP A 470 17.45 -1.50 34.35
CA ASP A 470 17.43 -0.04 34.44
C ASP A 470 15.99 0.54 34.31
N ALA A 471 15.02 -0.12 34.93
CA ALA A 471 13.62 0.28 35.01
C ALA A 471 13.23 0.68 36.45
N PRO A 472 13.77 1.79 36.99
CA PRO A 472 13.66 2.11 38.41
C PRO A 472 12.23 2.47 38.84
N THR A 473 11.39 3.01 37.94
CA THR A 473 9.97 3.31 38.24
C THR A 473 9.17 2.03 38.51
N LEU A 474 9.33 1.02 37.65
CA LEU A 474 8.74 -0.31 37.84
C LEU A 474 9.28 -1.00 39.09
N ALA A 475 10.60 -0.96 39.30
CA ALA A 475 11.21 -1.53 40.51
C ALA A 475 10.67 -0.90 41.80
N ALA A 476 10.49 0.43 41.82
CA ALA A 476 9.96 1.14 42.99
C ALA A 476 8.53 0.70 43.33
N GLU A 477 7.66 0.48 42.33
CA GLU A 477 6.31 -0.03 42.62
C GLU A 477 6.35 -1.45 43.17
N MET A 478 7.20 -2.33 42.64
CA MET A 478 7.35 -3.69 43.18
C MET A 478 7.85 -3.67 44.62
N TRP A 479 8.83 -2.81 44.97
CA TRP A 479 9.26 -2.64 46.35
C TRP A 479 8.17 -2.09 47.27
N ARG A 480 7.31 -1.21 46.78
CA ARG A 480 6.14 -0.74 47.53
C ARG A 480 5.15 -1.87 47.78
N THR A 481 4.88 -2.70 46.77
CA THR A 481 4.01 -3.87 46.95
C THR A 481 4.59 -4.85 47.98
N VAL A 482 5.91 -5.07 48.00
CA VAL A 482 6.56 -5.86 49.07
C VAL A 482 6.28 -5.24 50.45
N LEU A 483 6.40 -3.91 50.60
CA LEU A 483 6.13 -3.22 51.87
C LEU A 483 4.63 -3.15 52.22
N ASP A 484 3.73 -3.22 51.24
CA ASP A 484 2.29 -3.35 51.49
C ASP A 484 1.97 -4.74 52.06
N ILE A 485 2.74 -5.77 51.67
CA ILE A 485 2.63 -7.14 52.20
C ILE A 485 3.35 -7.28 53.56
N ASP A 486 4.58 -6.77 53.67
CA ASP A 486 5.39 -6.73 54.91
C ASP A 486 5.95 -5.31 55.17
N PRO A 487 5.22 -4.47 55.94
CA PRO A 487 5.63 -3.10 56.24
C PRO A 487 6.93 -2.97 57.04
N PHE A 488 7.47 -4.06 57.59
CA PHE A 488 8.66 -4.05 58.44
C PHE A 488 9.92 -4.59 57.75
N ASP A 489 9.86 -4.92 56.45
CA ASP A 489 11.03 -5.32 55.68
C ASP A 489 12.00 -4.15 55.48
N SER A 490 12.99 -4.08 56.37
CA SER A 490 14.04 -3.06 56.32
C SER A 490 14.91 -3.10 55.05
N ALA A 491 15.02 -4.26 54.38
CA ALA A 491 15.76 -4.39 53.14
C ALA A 491 14.94 -3.83 51.97
N ALA A 492 13.63 -4.11 51.91
CA ALA A 492 12.73 -3.51 50.93
C ALA A 492 12.61 -1.98 51.12
N ASP A 493 12.52 -1.47 52.36
CA ASP A 493 12.56 -0.03 52.66
C ASP A 493 13.84 0.64 52.16
N ALA A 494 15.00 0.02 52.42
CA ALA A 494 16.28 0.53 51.94
C ALA A 494 16.39 0.48 50.41
N ALA A 495 15.88 -0.58 49.76
CA ALA A 495 15.88 -0.73 48.31
C ALA A 495 14.92 0.26 47.63
N LEU A 496 13.75 0.50 48.22
CA LEU A 496 12.82 1.54 47.76
C LEU A 496 13.45 2.93 47.86
N ALA A 497 14.03 3.29 49.01
CA ALA A 497 14.70 4.57 49.20
C ALA A 497 15.85 4.78 48.20
N ARG A 498 16.62 3.72 47.95
CA ARG A 498 17.68 3.71 46.93
C ARG A 498 17.11 3.98 45.54
N THR A 499 16.06 3.24 45.15
CA THR A 499 15.44 3.32 43.83
C THR A 499 14.82 4.69 43.59
N GLU A 500 14.07 5.24 44.56
CA GLU A 500 13.53 6.60 44.50
C GLU A 500 14.65 7.65 44.40
N GLY A 501 15.76 7.46 45.10
CA GLY A 501 16.94 8.31 44.98
C GLY A 501 17.53 8.30 43.56
N LEU A 502 17.57 7.15 42.90
CA LEU A 502 18.04 7.02 41.51
C LEU A 502 17.06 7.65 40.50
N ILE A 503 15.74 7.54 40.73
CA ILE A 503 14.73 8.24 39.91
C ILE A 503 14.94 9.75 39.99
N LEU A 504 15.12 10.31 41.19
CA LEU A 504 15.41 11.73 41.39
C LEU A 504 16.72 12.16 40.71
N ALA A 505 17.76 11.33 40.76
CA ALA A 505 19.02 11.60 40.04
C ALA A 505 18.83 11.63 38.52
N ALA A 506 18.01 10.73 37.96
CA ALA A 506 17.68 10.72 36.55
C ALA A 506 16.93 11.99 36.13
N GLN A 507 15.92 12.40 36.91
CA GLN A 507 15.21 13.68 36.69
C GLN A 507 16.17 14.88 36.78
N ALA A 508 17.12 14.86 37.72
CA ALA A 508 18.14 15.90 37.86
C ALA A 508 19.07 15.98 36.63
N ARG A 509 19.44 14.84 36.04
CA ARG A 509 20.23 14.78 34.79
C ARG A 509 19.48 15.36 33.60
N GLN A 510 18.19 15.07 33.46
CA GLN A 510 17.36 15.67 32.41
C GLN A 510 17.27 17.20 32.58
N GLY A 511 17.08 17.67 33.82
CA GLY A 511 17.12 19.09 34.14
C GLY A 511 18.47 19.75 33.81
N ARG A 512 19.58 19.06 34.11
CA ARG A 512 20.95 19.48 33.75
C ARG A 512 21.10 19.70 32.25
N ASP A 513 20.73 18.69 31.45
CA ASP A 513 20.92 18.74 30.00
C ASP A 513 20.12 19.90 29.39
N ARG A 514 18.90 20.14 29.91
CA ARG A 514 18.12 21.31 29.53
C ARG A 514 18.78 22.63 29.93
N THR A 515 19.38 22.72 31.11
CA THR A 515 20.13 23.91 31.50
C THR A 515 21.26 24.21 30.55
N ILE A 516 21.98 23.18 30.08
CA ILE A 516 23.08 23.34 29.12
C ILE A 516 22.57 23.90 27.79
N GLU A 517 21.43 23.42 27.28
CA GLU A 517 20.81 23.97 26.07
C GLU A 517 20.45 25.45 26.21
N VAL A 518 19.77 25.82 27.30
CA VAL A 518 19.36 27.22 27.53
C VAL A 518 20.58 28.10 27.73
N LEU A 519 21.62 27.59 28.42
CA LEU A 519 22.89 28.29 28.64
C LEU A 519 23.57 28.61 27.31
N ALA A 520 23.56 27.67 26.37
CA ALA A 520 24.12 27.86 25.04
C ALA A 520 23.32 28.84 24.17
N ALA A 521 21.98 28.80 24.25
CA ALA A 521 21.11 29.58 23.38
C ALA A 521 20.85 31.02 23.88
N LEU A 522 20.66 31.19 25.19
CA LEU A 522 20.12 32.41 25.80
C LEU A 522 21.01 32.97 26.92
N GLY A 523 22.14 32.31 27.17
CA GLY A 523 23.12 32.73 28.16
C GLY A 523 22.77 32.38 29.62
N PRO A 524 23.68 32.72 30.56
CA PRO A 524 23.64 32.22 31.93
C PRO A 524 22.42 32.65 32.73
N GLU A 525 21.96 33.90 32.54
CA GLU A 525 20.81 34.43 33.28
C GLU A 525 19.50 33.73 32.88
N SER A 526 19.33 33.40 31.61
CA SER A 526 18.16 32.66 31.11
C SER A 526 18.15 31.20 31.58
N ALA A 527 19.32 30.60 31.79
CA ALA A 527 19.46 29.21 32.21
C ALA A 527 19.27 28.99 33.72
N ARG A 528 19.43 30.05 34.54
CA ARG A 528 19.43 30.01 36.02
C ARG A 528 18.19 29.35 36.67
N PRO A 529 16.95 29.51 36.17
CA PRO A 529 15.78 28.82 36.73
C PRO A 529 15.87 27.29 36.58
N THR A 530 16.21 26.81 35.38
CA THR A 530 16.36 25.36 35.13
C THR A 530 17.50 24.75 35.92
N TYR A 531 18.60 25.49 36.06
CA TYR A 531 19.75 25.11 36.88
C TYR A 531 19.35 24.87 38.35
N THR A 532 18.58 25.80 38.92
CA THR A 532 18.15 25.74 40.32
C THR A 532 17.30 24.50 40.60
N VAL A 533 16.37 24.17 39.69
CA VAL A 533 15.52 22.96 39.80
C VAL A 533 16.36 21.69 39.72
N ALA A 534 17.26 21.59 38.73
CA ALA A 534 18.12 20.43 38.56
C ALA A 534 19.01 20.19 39.78
N VAL A 535 19.61 21.24 40.34
CA VAL A 535 20.40 21.17 41.58
C VAL A 535 19.54 20.69 42.77
N GLY A 536 18.33 21.22 42.93
CA GLY A 536 17.42 20.79 43.98
C GLY A 536 17.04 19.30 43.89
N LEU A 537 16.88 18.77 42.67
CA LEU A 537 16.65 17.34 42.44
C LEU A 537 17.86 16.48 42.80
N TYR A 538 19.08 16.92 42.45
CA TYR A 538 20.31 16.26 42.88
C TYR A 538 20.40 16.21 44.41
N GLU A 539 20.07 17.30 45.11
CA GLU A 539 20.11 17.36 46.58
C GLU A 539 19.07 16.42 47.24
N GLN A 540 17.85 16.35 46.70
CA GLN A 540 16.82 15.40 47.15
C GLN A 540 17.25 13.95 46.89
N SER A 541 17.84 13.67 45.73
CA SER A 541 18.41 12.36 45.40
C SER A 541 19.47 11.95 46.43
N LEU A 542 20.40 12.84 46.76
CA LEU A 542 21.45 12.58 47.75
C LEU A 542 20.89 12.26 49.14
N ALA A 543 19.79 12.90 49.54
CA ALA A 543 19.12 12.61 50.81
C ALA A 543 18.49 11.21 50.83
N LYS A 544 17.86 10.79 49.73
CA LYS A 544 17.28 9.44 49.57
C LYS A 544 18.35 8.35 49.49
N LEU A 545 19.51 8.66 48.90
CA LEU A 545 20.66 7.76 48.77
C LEU A 545 21.54 7.71 50.03
N ALA A 546 21.11 8.23 51.18
CA ALA A 546 21.92 8.28 52.40
C ALA A 546 22.47 6.92 52.86
N ARG A 547 21.75 5.82 52.58
CA ARG A 547 22.13 4.44 52.92
C ARG A 547 22.96 3.73 51.83
N ASP A 548 23.14 4.33 50.64
CA ASP A 548 24.00 3.81 49.57
C ASP A 548 25.12 4.81 49.24
N ALA A 549 26.27 4.64 49.89
CA ALA A 549 27.42 5.51 49.72
C ALA A 549 27.91 5.58 48.27
N THR A 550 27.87 4.47 47.52
CA THR A 550 28.40 4.39 46.16
C THR A 550 27.54 5.20 45.19
N ALA A 551 26.22 4.99 45.22
CA ALA A 551 25.30 5.74 44.38
C ALA A 551 25.29 7.22 44.75
N ARG A 552 25.30 7.54 46.06
CA ARG A 552 25.33 8.90 46.56
C ARG A 552 26.60 9.65 46.12
N ASP A 553 27.77 9.04 46.20
CA ASP A 553 29.03 9.69 45.82
C ASP A 553 29.13 9.91 44.30
N LYS A 554 28.55 8.99 43.48
CA LYS A 554 28.38 9.19 42.03
C LYS A 554 27.50 10.41 41.73
N VAL A 555 26.30 10.47 42.32
CA VAL A 555 25.35 11.58 42.12
C VAL A 555 25.95 12.91 42.59
N ARG A 556 26.72 12.91 43.69
CA ARG A 556 27.45 14.10 44.16
C ARG A 556 28.47 14.58 43.14
N SER A 557 29.24 13.66 42.56
CA SER A 557 30.25 13.98 41.55
C SER A 557 29.60 14.56 40.27
N GLU A 558 28.45 14.02 39.86
CA GLU A 558 27.66 14.55 38.73
C GLU A 558 27.16 15.97 39.00
N LEU A 559 26.66 16.24 40.20
CA LEU A 559 26.25 17.58 40.62
C LEU A 559 27.43 18.56 40.60
N GLU A 560 28.59 18.18 41.13
CA GLU A 560 29.80 19.01 41.12
C GLU A 560 30.33 19.28 39.71
N ALA A 561 30.26 18.29 38.81
CA ALA A 561 30.60 18.47 37.40
C ALA A 561 29.63 19.44 36.71
N PHE A 562 28.32 19.29 36.95
CA PHE A 562 27.32 20.19 36.40
C PHE A 562 27.52 21.64 36.85
N ARG A 563 27.78 21.85 38.14
CA ARG A 563 28.10 23.18 38.70
C ARG A 563 29.29 23.82 37.97
N ARG A 564 30.39 23.08 37.79
CA ARG A 564 31.58 23.54 37.04
C ARG A 564 31.29 23.82 35.56
N SER A 565 30.50 22.97 34.91
CA SER A 565 30.14 23.11 33.49
C SER A 565 29.37 24.41 33.22
N PHE A 566 28.49 24.78 34.16
CA PHE A 566 27.74 26.03 34.11
C PHE A 566 28.66 27.25 34.22
N ASP A 567 29.75 27.12 34.98
CA ASP A 567 30.75 28.18 35.19
C ASP A 567 31.75 28.31 34.00
N GLU A 568 32.07 27.22 33.29
CA GLU A 568 33.11 27.18 32.24
C GLU A 568 32.65 27.58 30.83
N PHE A 569 31.36 27.75 30.56
CA PHE A 569 30.78 27.98 29.22
C PHE A 569 31.16 29.32 28.53
N SER A 570 32.13 30.06 29.07
CA SER A 570 32.57 31.40 28.63
C SER A 570 33.86 31.44 27.80
N ALA A 571 34.39 30.30 27.34
CA ALA A 571 35.65 30.24 26.57
C ALA A 571 35.45 30.27 25.03
N PRO A 572 36.21 31.08 24.27
CA PRO A 572 36.09 31.17 22.82
C PRO A 572 36.67 29.94 22.11
N ARG A 573 35.91 29.37 21.17
CA ARG A 573 36.32 28.26 20.29
C ARG A 573 36.92 28.77 18.97
N PRO A 574 37.89 28.06 18.37
CA PRO A 574 38.38 28.36 17.03
C PRO A 574 37.28 28.24 15.98
N ARG A 575 37.39 28.99 14.87
CA ARG A 575 36.35 29.04 13.83
C ARG A 575 36.38 27.75 12.99
N PRO A 576 35.25 27.03 12.85
CA PRO A 576 35.17 25.84 12.01
C PRO A 576 35.26 26.21 10.50
N PRO A 577 35.56 25.24 9.62
CA PRO A 577 35.41 25.38 8.17
C PRO A 577 34.04 25.93 7.78
N SER A 578 33.98 26.70 6.68
CA SER A 578 32.71 27.17 6.15
C SER A 578 32.06 26.08 5.32
N VAL A 579 30.81 25.74 5.66
CA VAL A 579 30.01 24.71 4.99
C VAL A 579 28.71 25.33 4.51
N ARG A 580 28.35 25.09 3.25
CA ARG A 580 27.08 25.50 2.65
C ARG A 580 26.42 24.31 1.98
N VAL A 581 25.17 24.05 2.32
CA VAL A 581 24.35 23.00 1.70
C VAL A 581 23.53 23.61 0.56
N ALA A 582 23.46 22.93 -0.59
CA ALA A 582 22.70 23.35 -1.77
C ALA A 582 21.89 22.17 -2.33
N GLY A 583 20.67 22.44 -2.83
CA GLY A 583 19.80 21.44 -3.46
C GLY A 583 19.17 20.40 -2.52
N PHE A 584 19.41 20.48 -1.21
CA PHE A 584 18.97 19.49 -0.22
C PHE A 584 17.79 19.99 0.64
N SER A 585 16.73 20.48 -0.01
CA SER A 585 15.53 20.99 0.68
C SER A 585 14.43 19.94 0.84
N ASP A 586 14.26 19.07 -0.15
CA ASP A 586 13.14 18.15 -0.26
C ASP A 586 13.64 16.74 -0.59
N VAL A 587 13.19 15.75 0.15
CA VAL A 587 13.53 14.34 -0.06
C VAL A 587 12.24 13.53 -0.16
N PHE A 588 12.12 12.77 -1.24
CA PHE A 588 10.91 12.03 -1.60
C PHE A 588 11.10 10.53 -1.35
N PRO A 589 10.32 9.89 -0.45
CA PRO A 589 10.36 8.44 -0.26
C PRO A 589 10.11 7.66 -1.56
N SER A 590 9.29 8.22 -2.47
CA SER A 590 9.04 7.67 -3.81
C SER A 590 10.30 7.54 -4.68
N LEU A 591 11.39 8.24 -4.33
CA LEU A 591 12.68 8.22 -5.00
C LEU A 591 13.77 7.53 -4.17
N ILE A 592 13.41 6.70 -3.19
CA ILE A 592 14.34 6.00 -2.28
C ILE A 592 15.51 5.30 -2.97
N ARG A 593 15.28 4.67 -4.13
CA ARG A 593 16.32 3.97 -4.90
C ARG A 593 17.16 4.93 -5.75
N TYR A 594 16.58 6.04 -6.19
CA TYR A 594 17.27 7.06 -6.98
C TYR A 594 18.40 7.71 -6.17
N TYR A 595 18.16 8.05 -4.91
CA TYR A 595 19.15 8.75 -4.07
C TYR A 595 20.39 7.95 -3.69
N GLY A 596 20.33 6.62 -3.81
CA GLY A 596 21.50 5.76 -3.64
C GLY A 596 22.42 5.73 -4.87
N ILE A 597 21.92 6.14 -6.03
CA ILE A 597 22.63 6.09 -7.33
C ILE A 597 22.97 7.50 -7.83
N ASN A 598 22.10 8.47 -7.56
CA ASN A 598 22.21 9.85 -7.98
C ASN A 598 22.24 10.78 -6.75
N PRO A 599 23.03 11.87 -6.80
CA PRO A 599 23.12 12.77 -5.66
C PRO A 599 21.81 13.54 -5.47
N VAL A 600 21.38 13.66 -4.23
CA VAL A 600 20.20 14.41 -3.80
C VAL A 600 20.48 15.91 -3.67
N GLY A 601 21.75 16.28 -3.48
CA GLY A 601 22.21 17.66 -3.43
C GLY A 601 23.73 17.73 -3.36
N SER A 602 24.27 18.90 -3.03
CA SER A 602 25.71 19.09 -2.86
C SER A 602 26.05 19.91 -1.62
N LEU A 603 27.26 19.69 -1.11
CA LEU A 603 27.82 20.41 0.03
C LEU A 603 29.10 21.11 -0.40
N THR A 604 29.12 22.44 -0.32
CA THR A 604 30.32 23.24 -0.58
C THR A 604 31.11 23.42 0.71
N VAL A 605 32.30 22.83 0.78
CA VAL A 605 33.26 23.01 1.89
C VAL A 605 34.28 24.06 1.47
N THR A 606 34.53 25.07 2.30
CA THR A 606 35.60 26.05 2.10
C THR A 606 36.59 26.01 3.25
N ASN A 607 37.88 25.84 2.92
CA ASN A 607 38.95 25.88 3.90
C ASN A 607 39.20 27.34 4.34
N VAL A 608 38.77 27.70 5.53
CA VAL A 608 39.01 29.03 6.14
C VAL A 608 40.21 29.04 7.10
N GLN A 609 40.92 27.92 7.20
CA GLN A 609 42.09 27.74 8.05
C GLN A 609 43.34 28.27 7.35
N ALA A 610 44.40 28.50 8.13
CA ALA A 610 45.69 28.92 7.60
C ALA A 610 46.50 27.77 6.96
N GLU A 611 46.09 26.51 7.21
CA GLU A 611 46.79 25.30 6.77
C GLU A 611 45.92 24.46 5.80
N PRO A 612 46.54 23.67 4.90
CA PRO A 612 45.81 22.76 4.03
C PRO A 612 45.03 21.70 4.80
N MET A 613 43.78 21.46 4.38
CA MET A 613 42.95 20.36 4.86
C MET A 613 43.16 19.13 3.99
N HIS A 614 43.18 17.94 4.60
CA HIS A 614 43.38 16.64 3.95
C HIS A 614 42.30 15.64 4.36
N ASP A 615 42.13 14.60 3.54
CA ASP A 615 41.28 13.43 3.84
C ASP A 615 39.85 13.85 4.25
N ILE A 616 39.25 14.75 3.46
CA ILE A 616 37.99 15.41 3.81
C ILE A 616 36.83 14.50 3.40
N VAL A 617 36.03 14.08 4.37
CA VAL A 617 34.87 13.21 4.17
C VAL A 617 33.64 13.85 4.82
N VAL A 618 32.51 13.81 4.13
CA VAL A 618 31.21 14.23 4.65
C VAL A 618 30.39 12.99 4.90
N SER A 619 29.91 12.82 6.13
CA SER A 619 28.89 11.83 6.47
C SER A 619 27.56 12.51 6.76
N VAL A 620 26.46 11.97 6.23
CA VAL A 620 25.11 12.51 6.43
C VAL A 620 24.26 11.50 7.18
N ALA A 621 23.66 11.92 8.28
CA ALA A 621 22.71 11.13 9.05
C ALA A 621 21.40 11.89 9.27
N LEU A 622 20.28 11.21 9.14
CA LEU A 622 18.94 11.73 9.39
C LEU A 622 18.02 10.63 9.96
N ARG A 623 16.82 11.00 10.42
CA ARG A 623 15.87 10.10 11.11
C ARG A 623 15.57 8.78 10.38
N PHE A 624 15.53 8.81 9.06
CA PHE A 624 15.19 7.68 8.18
C PHE A 624 16.43 7.06 7.52
N SER A 625 17.58 7.06 8.20
CA SER A 625 18.81 6.42 7.74
C SER A 625 19.30 5.46 8.82
N ASP A 626 19.48 4.19 8.47
CA ASP A 626 20.03 3.17 9.38
C ASP A 626 21.49 3.47 9.76
N PHE A 627 22.24 4.00 8.79
CA PHE A 627 23.64 4.38 8.95
C PHE A 627 23.92 5.70 8.23
N PRO A 628 24.92 6.48 8.69
CA PRO A 628 25.36 7.66 7.97
C PRO A 628 25.85 7.30 6.56
N THR A 629 25.44 8.06 5.54
CA THR A 629 25.96 7.92 4.17
C THR A 629 27.22 8.77 4.03
N GLU A 630 28.33 8.18 3.56
CA GLU A 630 29.60 8.88 3.37
C GLU A 630 29.81 9.32 1.92
N SER A 631 30.44 10.49 1.74
CA SER A 631 30.88 10.99 0.44
C SER A 631 32.20 10.35 -0.01
N ASP A 632 32.50 10.45 -1.30
CA ASP A 632 33.87 10.23 -1.76
C ASP A 632 34.83 11.23 -1.08
N PRO A 633 36.05 10.80 -0.70
CA PRO A 633 36.99 11.66 0.01
C PRO A 633 37.57 12.73 -0.92
N VAL A 634 37.58 13.98 -0.48
CA VAL A 634 38.34 15.06 -1.12
C VAL A 634 39.78 15.02 -0.57
N PRO A 635 40.81 14.74 -1.39
CA PRO A 635 42.16 14.47 -0.88
C PRO A 635 42.84 15.67 -0.22
N ARG A 636 42.58 16.88 -0.74
CA ARG A 636 43.21 18.11 -0.27
C ARG A 636 42.39 19.36 -0.63
N LEU A 637 42.31 20.31 0.30
CA LEU A 637 41.86 21.69 0.07
C LEU A 637 42.88 22.68 0.65
N ASP A 638 43.46 23.51 -0.20
CA ASP A 638 44.37 24.58 0.25
C ASP A 638 43.59 25.74 0.92
N PRO A 639 44.24 26.57 1.76
CA PRO A 639 43.61 27.74 2.38
C PRO A 639 42.87 28.62 1.37
N GLY A 640 41.60 28.94 1.65
CA GLY A 640 40.71 29.73 0.80
C GLY A 640 40.05 28.96 -0.36
N GLN A 641 40.45 27.71 -0.62
CA GLN A 641 39.85 26.88 -1.66
C GLN A 641 38.51 26.28 -1.21
N SER A 642 37.60 26.07 -2.17
CA SER A 642 36.36 25.35 -1.96
C SER A 642 36.29 24.07 -2.80
N ALA A 643 35.62 23.04 -2.29
CA ALA A 643 35.20 21.87 -3.05
C ALA A 643 33.70 21.68 -2.94
N GLU A 644 33.07 21.29 -4.04
CA GLU A 644 31.68 20.85 -4.06
C GLU A 644 31.65 19.33 -3.99
N ILE A 645 30.96 18.80 -2.98
CA ILE A 645 30.88 17.38 -2.67
C ILE A 645 29.46 16.92 -2.95
N PRO A 646 29.21 16.01 -3.91
CA PRO A 646 27.89 15.45 -4.16
C PRO A 646 27.45 14.57 -2.98
N ILE A 647 26.20 14.71 -2.57
CA ILE A 647 25.62 13.99 -1.44
C ILE A 647 24.67 12.93 -1.98
N HIS A 648 24.93 11.67 -1.65
CA HIS A 648 24.01 10.55 -1.85
C HIS A 648 23.29 10.25 -0.53
N LEU A 649 22.16 9.57 -0.60
CA LEU A 649 21.38 9.23 0.59
C LEU A 649 20.85 7.80 0.49
N VAL A 650 21.18 7.00 1.50
CA VAL A 650 20.55 5.70 1.72
C VAL A 650 19.48 5.87 2.78
N LEU A 651 18.22 5.70 2.37
CA LEU A 651 17.08 5.73 3.27
C LEU A 651 16.70 4.31 3.71
N ALA A 652 16.24 4.20 4.94
CA ALA A 652 15.72 2.97 5.52
C ALA A 652 14.29 2.69 4.97
N PRO A 653 13.89 1.43 4.73
CA PRO A 653 12.61 1.08 4.11
C PRO A 653 11.36 1.60 4.85
N GLU A 654 11.47 1.84 6.15
CA GLU A 654 10.40 2.34 7.02
C GLU A 654 9.85 3.69 6.54
N VAL A 655 10.67 4.47 5.83
CA VAL A 655 10.26 5.76 5.27
C VAL A 655 9.19 5.63 4.20
N LEU A 656 9.01 4.45 3.62
CA LEU A 656 7.93 4.16 2.68
C LEU A 656 6.55 4.16 3.35
N GLY A 657 6.48 4.10 4.68
CA GLY A 657 5.25 4.30 5.44
C GLY A 657 4.97 5.76 5.82
N LEU A 658 5.80 6.71 5.38
CA LEU A 658 5.60 8.14 5.68
C LEU A 658 4.49 8.71 4.80
N GLU A 659 3.33 8.99 5.37
CA GLU A 659 2.18 9.58 4.67
C GLU A 659 2.01 11.10 4.96
N GLU A 660 2.82 11.66 5.86
CA GLU A 660 2.82 13.06 6.28
C GLU A 660 4.14 13.76 5.86
N ASP A 661 4.05 15.02 5.41
CA ASP A 661 5.24 15.86 5.20
C ASP A 661 5.81 16.33 6.56
N ILE A 662 7.07 15.96 6.85
CA ILE A 662 7.73 16.33 8.11
C ILE A 662 9.13 16.92 7.89
N PRO A 663 9.51 17.97 8.63
CA PRO A 663 10.90 18.41 8.65
C PRO A 663 11.75 17.42 9.45
N VAL A 664 12.86 17.02 8.85
CA VAL A 664 13.86 16.18 9.47
C VAL A 664 15.16 16.96 9.56
N LEU A 665 15.85 16.85 10.69
CA LEU A 665 17.19 17.40 10.84
C LEU A 665 18.19 16.43 10.21
N ALA A 666 18.83 16.85 9.13
CA ALA A 666 19.97 16.16 8.54
C ALA A 666 21.25 16.72 9.14
N ARG A 667 22.02 15.86 9.78
CA ARG A 667 23.32 16.18 10.36
C ARG A 667 24.41 15.81 9.37
N PHE A 668 25.12 16.82 8.88
CA PHE A 668 26.31 16.69 8.05
C PHE A 668 27.53 16.78 8.94
N GLU A 669 28.26 15.69 9.10
CA GLU A 669 29.51 15.65 9.83
C GLU A 669 30.69 15.64 8.85
N LEU A 670 31.52 16.67 8.93
CA LEU A 670 32.70 16.88 8.12
C LEU A 670 33.92 16.43 8.93
N ALA A 671 34.51 15.31 8.56
CA ALA A 671 35.78 14.84 9.09
C ALA A 671 36.93 15.28 8.16
N TYR A 672 38.02 15.80 8.72
CA TYR A 672 39.18 16.25 7.96
C TYR A 672 40.45 16.23 8.81
N ARG A 673 41.61 16.41 8.17
CA ARG A 673 42.91 16.48 8.83
C ARG A 673 43.63 17.78 8.53
N ILE A 674 44.23 18.39 9.55
CA ILE A 674 45.17 19.51 9.44
C ILE A 674 46.48 19.06 10.11
N GLY A 675 47.58 19.06 9.36
CA GLY A 675 48.83 18.44 9.82
C GLY A 675 48.63 16.95 10.15
N GLU A 676 48.92 16.53 11.38
CA GLU A 676 48.64 15.17 11.87
C GLU A 676 47.34 15.06 12.69
N GLN A 677 46.66 16.19 12.95
CA GLN A 677 45.48 16.22 13.81
C GLN A 677 44.20 15.99 13.00
N ARG A 678 43.41 15.01 13.44
CA ARG A 678 42.05 14.79 12.93
C ARG A 678 41.09 15.72 13.64
N GLU A 679 40.28 16.40 12.85
CA GLU A 679 39.27 17.35 13.29
C GLU A 679 37.93 16.95 12.69
N SER A 680 36.85 17.33 13.37
CA SER A 680 35.49 17.11 12.89
C SER A 680 34.60 18.30 13.24
N THR A 681 33.74 18.71 12.31
CA THR A 681 32.68 19.69 12.58
C THR A 681 31.36 19.18 12.03
N ALA A 682 30.25 19.54 12.68
CA ALA A 682 28.93 19.17 12.20
C ALA A 682 28.10 20.42 11.87
N VAL A 683 27.31 20.33 10.81
CA VAL A 683 26.28 21.32 10.45
C VAL A 683 24.96 20.58 10.31
N THR A 684 23.91 21.16 10.88
CA THR A 684 22.56 20.64 10.73
C THR A 684 21.81 21.45 9.69
N HIS A 685 21.15 20.77 8.77
CA HIS A 685 20.23 21.36 7.81
C HIS A 685 18.85 20.74 7.99
N THR A 686 17.80 21.55 7.98
CA THR A 686 16.43 21.03 7.98
C THR A 686 16.06 20.67 6.56
N VAL A 687 15.70 19.40 6.34
CA VAL A 687 15.20 18.89 5.08
C VAL A 687 13.73 18.52 5.25
N MET A 688 12.89 18.83 4.27
CA MET A 688 11.50 18.38 4.26
C MET A 688 11.46 16.96 3.72
N MET A 689 11.15 16.00 4.59
CA MET A 689 10.82 14.66 4.17
C MET A 689 9.36 14.67 3.72
N ARG A 690 9.14 14.45 2.42
CA ARG A 690 7.80 14.45 1.83
C ARG A 690 7.09 13.14 2.08
N ARG A 691 5.76 13.14 2.01
CA ARG A 691 4.94 11.91 1.99
C ARG A 691 5.33 10.99 0.83
N ASN A 692 5.09 9.69 1.00
CA ASN A 692 5.44 8.64 0.06
C ASN A 692 4.69 8.72 -1.28
N THR A 693 3.56 9.43 -1.32
CA THR A 693 2.78 9.73 -2.52
C THR A 693 3.19 11.02 -3.21
N ALA A 694 4.11 11.81 -2.64
CA ALA A 694 4.48 13.09 -3.20
C ALA A 694 5.54 12.97 -4.33
N LEU A 695 5.44 13.88 -5.29
CA LEU A 695 6.39 14.01 -6.39
C LEU A 695 6.47 15.46 -6.90
N PHE A 696 7.60 15.82 -7.53
CA PHE A 696 7.71 16.99 -8.40
C PHE A 696 7.72 16.57 -9.87
N TRP A 697 7.06 17.36 -10.73
CA TRP A 697 7.00 17.16 -12.19
C TRP A 697 8.12 17.89 -12.96
N ASP A 698 9.28 18.07 -12.33
CA ASP A 698 10.51 18.56 -12.98
C ASP A 698 11.14 17.52 -13.94
N ASP A 699 10.78 16.24 -13.78
CA ASP A 699 11.09 15.15 -14.70
C ASP A 699 9.93 14.16 -14.72
N SER A 700 9.22 14.06 -15.86
CA SER A 700 8.09 13.14 -16.08
C SER A 700 8.46 11.66 -15.84
N GLY A 701 9.74 11.29 -16.02
CA GLY A 701 10.23 9.93 -15.79
C GLY A 701 10.10 9.48 -14.33
N LYS A 702 10.00 10.41 -13.38
CA LYS A 702 9.81 10.09 -11.96
C LYS A 702 8.53 9.32 -11.67
N LEU A 703 7.48 9.45 -12.50
CA LEU A 703 6.26 8.64 -12.40
C LEU A 703 6.56 7.13 -12.48
N ALA A 704 7.65 6.73 -13.14
CA ALA A 704 8.08 5.34 -13.22
C ALA A 704 8.32 4.70 -11.84
N SER A 705 8.69 5.47 -10.80
CA SER A 705 8.84 4.90 -9.46
C SER A 705 7.51 4.45 -8.84
N PHE A 706 6.37 5.00 -9.28
CA PHE A 706 5.02 4.61 -8.83
C PHE A 706 4.43 3.43 -9.62
N ILE A 707 5.02 3.08 -10.76
CA ILE A 707 4.59 1.95 -11.58
C ILE A 707 5.18 0.66 -10.97
N THR A 708 4.32 -0.11 -10.32
CA THR A 708 4.70 -1.19 -9.39
C THR A 708 4.19 -2.57 -9.86
N PRO A 709 4.70 -3.11 -10.99
CA PRO A 709 4.20 -4.38 -11.54
C PRO A 709 4.45 -5.59 -10.65
N ASN A 710 5.51 -5.56 -9.83
CA ASN A 710 5.89 -6.64 -8.93
C ASN A 710 5.12 -6.61 -7.59
N ASP A 711 4.16 -5.71 -7.45
CA ASP A 711 3.23 -5.70 -6.33
C ASP A 711 2.33 -6.95 -6.40
N ASP A 712 2.27 -7.72 -5.31
CA ASP A 712 1.51 -8.97 -5.25
C ASP A 712 0.02 -8.78 -5.58
N LEU A 713 -0.59 -7.65 -5.20
CA LEU A 713 -2.00 -7.36 -5.46
C LEU A 713 -2.20 -7.04 -6.95
N ILE A 714 -1.32 -6.22 -7.53
CA ILE A 714 -1.36 -5.87 -8.96
C ILE A 714 -1.13 -7.10 -9.84
N SER A 715 -0.09 -7.87 -9.53
CA SER A 715 0.23 -9.11 -10.26
C SER A 715 -0.90 -10.13 -10.21
N ARG A 716 -1.54 -10.32 -9.03
CA ARG A 716 -2.70 -11.21 -8.90
C ARG A 716 -3.90 -10.70 -9.69
N PHE A 717 -4.25 -9.42 -9.58
CA PHE A 717 -5.36 -8.83 -10.32
C PHE A 717 -5.19 -9.03 -11.84
N ALA A 718 -4.02 -8.72 -12.39
CA ALA A 718 -3.74 -8.89 -13.82
C ALA A 718 -3.83 -10.37 -14.25
N LEU A 719 -3.33 -11.28 -13.42
CA LEU A 719 -3.35 -12.72 -13.68
C LEU A 719 -4.78 -13.31 -13.65
N ASP A 720 -5.59 -12.90 -12.69
CA ASP A 720 -6.95 -13.41 -12.53
C ASP A 720 -7.87 -12.93 -13.66
N VAL A 721 -7.75 -11.66 -14.06
CA VAL A 721 -8.44 -11.11 -15.24
C VAL A 721 -8.08 -11.88 -16.51
N THR A 722 -6.79 -12.12 -16.74
CA THR A 722 -6.33 -12.76 -17.98
C THR A 722 -6.62 -14.27 -18.05
N ARG A 723 -6.82 -14.94 -16.91
CA ARG A 723 -7.25 -16.35 -16.84
C ARG A 723 -8.77 -16.53 -16.93
N GLY A 724 -9.54 -15.56 -16.46
CA GLY A 724 -10.99 -15.67 -16.32
C GLY A 724 -11.77 -15.60 -17.64
N VAL A 725 -11.15 -15.11 -18.73
CA VAL A 725 -11.82 -14.90 -20.02
C VAL A 725 -11.08 -15.63 -21.14
N ASN A 726 -11.54 -16.84 -21.47
CA ASN A 726 -11.09 -17.56 -22.65
C ASN A 726 -12.02 -17.27 -23.83
N ALA A 727 -11.57 -16.45 -24.77
CA ALA A 727 -12.30 -16.14 -25.99
C ALA A 727 -11.39 -16.28 -27.22
N GLU A 728 -11.89 -16.92 -28.28
CA GLU A 728 -11.23 -16.86 -29.59
C GLU A 728 -11.35 -15.43 -30.12
N ASN A 729 -10.21 -14.82 -30.39
CA ASN A 729 -10.12 -13.45 -30.90
C ASN A 729 -9.80 -13.47 -32.41
N PRO A 730 -10.41 -12.59 -33.21
CA PRO A 730 -9.99 -12.39 -34.59
C PRO A 730 -8.52 -11.96 -34.65
N ALA A 731 -7.77 -12.42 -35.66
CA ALA A 731 -6.38 -12.06 -35.89
C ALA A 731 -6.19 -10.63 -36.46
N LEU A 732 -7.09 -9.71 -36.09
CA LEU A 732 -7.01 -8.29 -36.39
C LEU A 732 -5.93 -7.59 -35.55
N MET A 733 -5.82 -7.96 -34.28
CA MET A 733 -4.77 -7.50 -33.36
C MET A 733 -3.94 -8.69 -32.88
N SER A 734 -2.72 -8.42 -32.39
CA SER A 734 -1.89 -9.43 -31.75
C SER A 734 -2.51 -9.95 -30.44
N ASP A 735 -2.12 -11.15 -29.99
CA ASP A 735 -2.54 -11.70 -28.69
C ASP A 735 -2.19 -10.77 -27.53
N ARG A 736 -1.06 -10.08 -27.63
CA ARG A 736 -0.62 -9.10 -26.63
C ARG A 736 -1.54 -7.87 -26.61
N ALA A 737 -1.94 -7.35 -27.77
CA ALA A 737 -2.88 -6.24 -27.86
C ALA A 737 -4.29 -6.62 -27.39
N TRP A 738 -4.76 -7.84 -27.70
CA TRP A 738 -6.01 -8.36 -27.14
C TRP A 738 -5.97 -8.51 -25.62
N ARG A 739 -4.83 -8.95 -25.07
CA ARG A 739 -4.62 -9.03 -23.62
C ARG A 739 -4.63 -7.65 -22.96
N ALA A 740 -3.98 -6.66 -23.56
CA ALA A 740 -4.03 -5.27 -23.09
C ALA A 740 -5.47 -4.73 -23.11
N ALA A 741 -6.22 -4.98 -24.18
CA ALA A 741 -7.62 -4.60 -24.29
C ALA A 741 -8.50 -5.27 -23.21
N LEU A 742 -8.30 -6.57 -22.94
CA LEU A 742 -9.00 -7.28 -21.87
C LEU A 742 -8.74 -6.67 -20.49
N ILE A 743 -7.48 -6.34 -20.18
CA ILE A 743 -7.12 -5.71 -18.90
C ILE A 743 -7.74 -4.31 -18.79
N ALA A 744 -7.66 -3.50 -19.86
CA ALA A 744 -8.27 -2.17 -19.90
C ALA A 744 -9.81 -2.23 -19.71
N ASP A 745 -10.48 -3.16 -20.41
CA ASP A 745 -11.92 -3.40 -20.27
C ASP A 745 -12.29 -3.91 -18.87
N ALA A 746 -11.44 -4.73 -18.24
CA ALA A 746 -11.64 -5.18 -16.87
C ALA A 746 -11.53 -4.02 -15.87
N VAL A 747 -10.56 -3.12 -16.03
CA VAL A 747 -10.43 -1.91 -15.22
C VAL A 747 -11.65 -0.99 -15.40
N GLY A 748 -12.10 -0.80 -16.64
CA GLY A 748 -13.34 -0.07 -16.94
C GLY A 748 -14.58 -0.71 -16.30
N ALA A 749 -14.71 -2.04 -16.41
CA ALA A 749 -15.80 -2.82 -15.80
C ALA A 749 -15.74 -2.84 -14.27
N TYR A 750 -14.54 -2.72 -13.70
CA TYR A 750 -14.32 -2.58 -12.26
C TYR A 750 -14.84 -1.24 -11.73
N GLY A 751 -14.94 -0.23 -12.60
CA GLY A 751 -15.56 1.06 -12.31
C GLY A 751 -14.61 2.08 -11.68
N ILE A 752 -13.33 2.08 -12.08
CA ILE A 752 -12.39 3.14 -11.68
C ILE A 752 -12.91 4.49 -12.22
N ARG A 753 -13.22 5.44 -11.33
CA ARG A 753 -13.72 6.78 -11.67
C ARG A 753 -12.59 7.79 -11.77
N TYR A 754 -12.59 8.59 -12.84
CA TYR A 754 -11.74 9.78 -12.91
C TYR A 754 -12.25 10.86 -11.97
N ILE A 755 -11.37 11.34 -11.09
CA ILE A 755 -11.60 12.49 -10.22
C ILE A 755 -10.32 13.33 -10.23
N GLU A 756 -10.37 14.50 -10.85
CA GLU A 756 -9.25 15.45 -10.87
C GLU A 756 -8.96 15.96 -9.44
N ASP A 757 -7.68 16.01 -9.05
CA ASP A 757 -7.28 16.53 -7.74
C ASP A 757 -7.65 18.02 -7.64
N PRO A 758 -8.53 18.42 -6.69
CA PRO A 758 -8.91 19.82 -6.52
C PRO A 758 -7.79 20.72 -5.97
N ASN A 759 -6.74 20.15 -5.36
CA ASN A 759 -5.65 20.86 -4.71
C ASN A 759 -4.41 21.00 -5.60
N SER A 760 -4.21 20.07 -6.55
CA SER A 760 -3.10 20.09 -7.51
C SER A 760 -3.53 19.52 -8.87
N PRO A 761 -4.43 20.18 -9.62
CA PRO A 761 -4.78 19.73 -10.95
C PRO A 761 -3.51 19.61 -11.81
N PHE A 762 -3.29 18.47 -12.48
CA PHE A 762 -2.08 18.23 -13.27
C PHE A 762 -1.77 19.37 -14.25
N THR A 763 -2.81 20.00 -14.82
CA THR A 763 -2.70 21.17 -15.71
C THR A 763 -2.00 22.39 -15.09
N GLU A 764 -2.05 22.55 -13.77
CA GLU A 764 -1.41 23.65 -13.04
C GLU A 764 0.02 23.31 -12.59
N VAL A 765 0.36 22.02 -12.49
CA VAL A 765 1.63 21.53 -11.93
C VAL A 765 2.63 21.14 -13.03
N PHE A 766 2.15 20.72 -14.20
CA PHE A 766 2.99 20.24 -15.29
C PHE A 766 4.03 21.29 -15.75
N GLY A 767 5.32 20.92 -15.72
CA GLY A 767 6.43 21.80 -16.10
C GLY A 767 6.72 22.93 -15.10
N ALA A 768 5.95 23.03 -14.00
CA ALA A 768 6.19 24.00 -12.93
C ALA A 768 7.27 23.48 -11.97
N THR A 769 8.41 24.16 -11.92
CA THR A 769 9.48 23.81 -10.97
C THR A 769 9.05 24.13 -9.54
N GLY A 770 8.99 23.12 -8.67
CA GLY A 770 8.73 23.28 -7.23
C GLY A 770 7.27 23.21 -6.80
N VAL A 771 6.34 22.79 -7.68
CA VAL A 771 4.95 22.51 -7.32
C VAL A 771 4.78 21.02 -7.04
N LEU A 772 4.26 20.70 -5.85
CA LEU A 772 4.12 19.35 -5.31
C LEU A 772 2.83 18.70 -5.81
N ASP A 773 2.91 17.46 -6.28
CA ASP A 773 1.75 16.65 -6.66
C ASP A 773 1.64 15.37 -5.82
N THR A 774 0.49 14.70 -5.89
CA THR A 774 0.18 13.46 -5.16
C THR A 774 -0.18 12.32 -6.11
N VAL A 775 0.74 11.38 -6.32
CA VAL A 775 0.48 10.15 -7.08
C VAL A 775 0.09 9.02 -6.12
N ARG A 776 -1.12 8.49 -6.26
CA ARG A 776 -1.61 7.32 -5.52
C ARG A 776 -1.02 6.04 -6.08
N PHE A 777 -0.68 5.11 -5.19
CA PHE A 777 -0.20 3.81 -5.62
C PHE A 777 -1.29 2.99 -6.34
N PRO A 778 -0.93 2.21 -7.38
CA PRO A 778 -1.85 1.34 -8.11
C PRO A 778 -2.78 0.49 -7.23
N ARG A 779 -2.22 -0.11 -6.16
CA ARG A 779 -2.99 -0.94 -5.21
C ARG A 779 -4.13 -0.16 -4.54
N THR A 780 -3.87 1.11 -4.21
CA THR A 780 -4.80 1.99 -3.51
C THR A 780 -5.83 2.53 -4.50
N THR A 781 -5.45 2.81 -5.75
CA THR A 781 -6.38 3.15 -6.85
C THR A 781 -7.39 2.02 -7.10
N LEU A 782 -6.95 0.75 -7.08
CA LEU A 782 -7.86 -0.41 -7.12
C LEU A 782 -8.76 -0.54 -5.89
N ARG A 783 -8.27 -0.15 -4.71
CA ARG A 783 -9.06 -0.19 -3.48
C ARG A 783 -10.18 0.85 -3.47
N VAL A 784 -9.84 2.09 -3.79
CA VAL A 784 -10.75 3.25 -3.72
C VAL A 784 -11.66 3.33 -4.95
N ARG A 785 -11.24 2.73 -6.08
CA ARG A 785 -11.94 2.79 -7.36
C ARG A 785 -12.07 4.20 -7.92
N SER A 786 -11.08 5.03 -7.68
CA SER A 786 -10.95 6.34 -8.31
C SER A 786 -9.49 6.80 -8.34
N GLY A 787 -9.21 7.75 -9.23
CA GLY A 787 -7.93 8.42 -9.37
C GLY A 787 -7.98 9.48 -10.46
N ASP A 788 -6.97 10.31 -10.55
CA ASP A 788 -6.74 11.26 -11.65
C ASP A 788 -5.93 10.62 -12.78
N CYS A 789 -5.33 11.45 -13.65
CA CYS A 789 -4.63 10.99 -14.84
C CYS A 789 -3.35 10.19 -14.51
N ASP A 790 -2.56 10.62 -13.53
CA ASP A 790 -1.33 9.96 -13.09
C ASP A 790 -1.64 8.71 -12.26
N ASP A 791 -2.63 8.73 -11.38
CA ASP A 791 -3.11 7.55 -10.66
C ASP A 791 -3.54 6.43 -11.62
N THR A 792 -4.36 6.77 -12.61
CA THR A 792 -4.91 5.80 -13.57
C THR A 792 -3.85 5.34 -14.57
N THR A 793 -2.91 6.22 -14.94
CA THR A 793 -1.75 5.86 -15.76
C THR A 793 -0.84 4.89 -15.02
N ALA A 794 -0.47 5.19 -13.76
CA ALA A 794 0.36 4.32 -12.94
C ALA A 794 -0.30 2.95 -12.74
N LEU A 795 -1.62 2.92 -12.49
CA LEU A 795 -2.38 1.68 -12.35
C LEU A 795 -2.34 0.84 -13.63
N LEU A 796 -2.73 1.39 -14.77
CA LEU A 796 -2.84 0.63 -16.00
C LEU A 796 -1.46 0.17 -16.51
N ALA A 797 -0.43 1.02 -16.37
CA ALA A 797 0.95 0.64 -16.69
C ALA A 797 1.42 -0.54 -15.82
N SER A 798 1.15 -0.51 -14.52
CA SER A 798 1.53 -1.59 -13.60
C SER A 798 0.85 -2.91 -13.94
N LEU A 799 -0.44 -2.87 -14.31
CA LEU A 799 -1.20 -4.05 -14.73
C LEU A 799 -0.70 -4.64 -16.05
N PHE A 800 -0.37 -3.79 -17.04
CA PHE A 800 0.19 -4.22 -18.31
C PHE A 800 1.56 -4.85 -18.14
N GLU A 801 2.47 -4.21 -17.40
CA GLU A 801 3.80 -4.74 -17.13
C GLU A 801 3.74 -6.07 -16.34
N ALA A 802 2.84 -6.17 -15.35
CA ALA A 802 2.60 -7.43 -14.63
C ALA A 802 2.08 -8.55 -15.56
N ALA A 803 1.38 -8.20 -16.63
CA ALA A 803 0.94 -9.11 -17.68
C ALA A 803 1.97 -9.34 -18.81
N ALA A 804 3.22 -8.89 -18.60
CA ALA A 804 4.33 -8.93 -19.55
C ALA A 804 4.08 -8.15 -20.86
N ILE A 805 3.39 -7.01 -20.75
CA ILE A 805 3.13 -6.06 -21.83
C ILE A 805 3.95 -4.80 -21.54
N LYS A 806 4.95 -4.52 -22.38
CA LYS A 806 5.80 -3.33 -22.21
C LYS A 806 4.99 -2.05 -22.37
N THR A 807 5.31 -1.04 -21.57
CA THR A 807 4.63 0.24 -21.52
C THR A 807 5.60 1.43 -21.62
N ALA A 808 5.05 2.58 -21.98
CA ALA A 808 5.75 3.85 -22.04
C ALA A 808 4.86 4.92 -21.43
N ILE A 809 5.42 5.74 -20.53
CA ILE A 809 4.74 6.92 -20.01
C ILE A 809 4.66 7.93 -21.16
N MET A 810 3.48 8.53 -21.34
CA MET A 810 3.28 9.60 -22.30
C MET A 810 2.75 10.83 -21.59
N THR A 811 3.31 11.99 -21.90
CA THR A 811 2.84 13.27 -21.38
C THR A 811 2.51 14.20 -22.53
N SER A 812 1.51 15.04 -22.33
CA SER A 812 1.20 16.19 -23.17
C SER A 812 0.98 17.39 -22.25
N PRO A 813 0.99 18.64 -22.76
CA PRO A 813 0.75 19.81 -21.92
C PRO A 813 -0.50 19.66 -21.04
N GLY A 814 -0.29 19.52 -19.73
CA GLY A 814 -1.36 19.38 -18.75
C GLY A 814 -2.12 18.05 -18.75
N HIS A 815 -1.57 16.97 -19.34
CA HIS A 815 -2.16 15.62 -19.21
C HIS A 815 -1.12 14.49 -19.31
N VAL A 816 -1.32 13.41 -18.55
CA VAL A 816 -0.51 12.18 -18.61
C VAL A 816 -1.38 10.98 -19.00
N PHE A 817 -0.82 10.09 -19.81
CA PHE A 817 -1.42 8.85 -20.30
C PHE A 817 -0.31 7.83 -20.59
N LEU A 818 -0.59 6.75 -21.31
CA LEU A 818 0.46 5.77 -21.66
C LEU A 818 0.32 5.23 -23.08
N ALA A 819 1.36 4.54 -23.53
CA ALA A 819 1.28 3.61 -24.64
C ALA A 819 1.78 2.22 -24.24
N PHE A 820 1.34 1.19 -24.96
CA PHE A 820 1.81 -0.17 -24.76
C PHE A 820 2.28 -0.81 -26.07
N ASP A 821 3.27 -1.70 -25.98
CA ASP A 821 3.83 -2.44 -27.10
C ASP A 821 2.89 -3.56 -27.53
N THR A 822 2.41 -3.52 -28.77
CA THR A 822 1.58 -4.59 -29.33
C THR A 822 2.38 -5.85 -29.69
N GLY A 823 3.71 -5.74 -29.81
CA GLY A 823 4.57 -6.79 -30.36
C GLY A 823 4.47 -6.95 -31.89
N GLU A 824 3.64 -6.16 -32.57
CA GLU A 824 3.56 -6.14 -34.03
C GLU A 824 4.76 -5.39 -34.61
N PRO A 825 5.34 -5.85 -35.74
CA PRO A 825 6.43 -5.15 -36.39
C PRO A 825 5.97 -3.78 -36.90
N ALA A 826 6.87 -2.80 -36.92
CA ALA A 826 6.60 -1.45 -37.41
C ALA A 826 6.01 -1.41 -38.83
N SER A 827 6.29 -2.42 -39.67
CA SER A 827 5.69 -2.58 -41.00
C SER A 827 4.17 -2.76 -40.99
N ASN A 828 3.59 -3.14 -39.85
CA ASN A 828 2.14 -3.33 -39.66
C ASN A 828 1.45 -2.06 -39.13
N ARG A 829 2.18 -0.95 -38.97
CA ARG A 829 1.65 0.35 -38.51
C ARG A 829 0.36 0.76 -39.23
N TRP A 830 0.32 0.61 -40.55
CA TRP A 830 -0.81 1.00 -41.39
C TRP A 830 -2.14 0.26 -41.06
N LEU A 831 -2.08 -0.89 -40.38
CA LEU A 831 -3.29 -1.62 -39.95
C LEU A 831 -4.00 -0.94 -38.79
N TYR A 832 -3.26 -0.18 -37.99
CA TYR A 832 -3.75 0.44 -36.76
C TYR A 832 -4.05 1.93 -36.96
N GLU A 833 -3.45 2.56 -37.97
CA GLU A 833 -3.69 3.96 -38.30
C GLU A 833 -4.97 4.16 -39.13
N GLY A 834 -5.68 5.24 -38.85
CA GLY A 834 -6.89 5.61 -39.59
C GLY A 834 -7.46 6.94 -39.11
N PRO A 835 -8.64 7.34 -39.60
CA PRO A 835 -9.33 8.52 -39.10
C PRO A 835 -9.52 8.43 -37.58
N GLY A 836 -8.89 9.35 -36.83
CA GLY A 836 -8.97 9.40 -35.36
C GLY A 836 -8.07 8.39 -34.63
N ARG A 837 -7.21 7.63 -35.32
CA ARG A 837 -6.32 6.63 -34.71
C ARG A 837 -4.88 6.81 -35.17
N SER A 838 -3.98 6.88 -34.21
CA SER A 838 -2.54 7.01 -34.42
C SER A 838 -1.79 5.95 -33.60
N VAL A 839 -0.54 5.71 -33.99
CA VAL A 839 0.36 4.80 -33.29
C VAL A 839 1.75 5.42 -33.16
N VAL A 840 2.51 4.93 -32.19
CA VAL A 840 3.94 5.23 -32.04
C VAL A 840 4.74 4.03 -32.54
N VAL A 841 5.87 4.26 -33.21
CA VAL A 841 6.82 3.20 -33.57
C VAL A 841 8.06 3.37 -32.72
N HIS A 842 8.40 2.34 -31.95
CA HIS A 842 9.55 2.34 -31.06
C HIS A 842 10.21 0.96 -31.03
N ASP A 843 11.54 0.92 -31.08
CA ASP A 843 12.35 -0.31 -31.11
C ASP A 843 11.86 -1.37 -32.13
N GLY A 844 11.34 -0.91 -33.27
CA GLY A 844 10.90 -1.75 -34.38
C GLY A 844 9.49 -2.35 -34.23
N THR A 845 8.74 -2.01 -33.18
CA THR A 845 7.35 -2.46 -32.97
C THR A 845 6.34 -1.32 -32.98
N VAL A 846 5.05 -1.67 -33.13
CA VAL A 846 3.91 -0.75 -33.06
C VAL A 846 3.41 -0.64 -31.63
N TRP A 847 3.25 0.59 -31.16
CA TRP A 847 2.76 0.93 -29.83
C TRP A 847 1.44 1.70 -29.94
N LEU A 848 0.43 1.28 -29.18
CA LEU A 848 -0.87 1.97 -29.15
C LEU A 848 -0.93 2.90 -27.94
N PRO A 849 -1.21 4.20 -28.15
CA PRO A 849 -1.50 5.11 -27.04
C PRO A 849 -2.89 4.80 -26.46
N ILE A 850 -3.06 4.92 -25.14
CA ILE A 850 -4.31 4.64 -24.42
C ILE A 850 -4.56 5.72 -23.39
N GLU A 851 -5.77 6.28 -23.42
CA GLU A 851 -6.25 7.28 -22.48
C GLU A 851 -6.82 6.59 -21.25
N THR A 852 -6.20 6.80 -20.09
CA THR A 852 -6.51 6.04 -18.87
C THR A 852 -7.72 6.60 -18.11
N THR A 853 -8.15 7.83 -18.41
CA THR A 853 -9.23 8.51 -17.68
C THR A 853 -10.64 8.17 -18.16
N ILE A 854 -10.78 7.44 -19.28
CA ILE A 854 -12.09 7.12 -19.90
C ILE A 854 -12.31 5.61 -20.13
N LEU A 855 -11.64 4.76 -19.35
CA LEU A 855 -11.69 3.30 -19.52
C LEU A 855 -13.10 2.71 -19.39
N GLU A 856 -14.03 3.39 -18.70
CA GLU A 856 -15.43 3.00 -18.62
C GLU A 856 -16.16 3.04 -19.98
N ARG A 857 -15.59 3.72 -20.98
CA ARG A 857 -16.10 3.76 -22.37
C ARG A 857 -15.56 2.62 -23.26
N GLY A 858 -14.69 1.78 -22.70
CA GLY A 858 -14.07 0.63 -23.34
C GLY A 858 -12.76 0.96 -24.07
N PHE A 859 -11.96 -0.08 -24.32
CA PHE A 859 -10.61 0.01 -24.88
C PHE A 859 -10.50 0.86 -26.16
N VAL A 860 -11.39 0.66 -27.13
CA VAL A 860 -11.30 1.37 -28.44
C VAL A 860 -11.49 2.87 -28.28
N ALA A 861 -12.41 3.30 -27.40
CA ALA A 861 -12.63 4.72 -27.14
C ALA A 861 -11.42 5.38 -26.47
N ALA A 862 -10.79 4.66 -25.52
CA ALA A 862 -9.55 5.10 -24.88
C ALA A 862 -8.38 5.23 -25.89
N TRP A 863 -8.28 4.32 -26.86
CA TRP A 863 -7.28 4.40 -27.92
C TRP A 863 -7.51 5.59 -28.85
N GLU A 864 -8.75 5.83 -29.28
CA GLU A 864 -9.08 6.97 -30.15
C GLU A 864 -8.83 8.32 -29.46
N GLU A 865 -9.14 8.44 -28.17
CA GLU A 865 -8.90 9.67 -27.42
C GLU A 865 -7.40 9.95 -27.22
N ALA A 866 -6.61 8.94 -26.87
CA ALA A 866 -5.15 9.12 -26.78
C ALA A 866 -4.54 9.42 -28.15
N SER A 867 -5.06 8.81 -29.21
CA SER A 867 -4.65 9.12 -30.58
C SER A 867 -4.91 10.59 -30.92
N ARG A 868 -6.05 11.15 -30.48
CA ARG A 868 -6.38 12.56 -30.61
C ARG A 868 -5.37 13.45 -29.88
N LEU A 869 -4.97 13.08 -28.66
CA LEU A 869 -3.94 13.81 -27.90
C LEU A 869 -2.59 13.82 -28.62
N VAL A 870 -2.16 12.65 -29.12
CA VAL A 870 -0.92 12.49 -29.90
C VAL A 870 -0.95 13.38 -31.15
N VAL A 871 -2.06 13.39 -31.89
CA VAL A 871 -2.19 14.21 -33.11
C VAL A 871 -2.27 15.71 -32.80
N THR A 872 -2.96 16.09 -31.70
CA THR A 872 -3.16 17.50 -31.33
C THR A 872 -1.87 18.15 -30.85
N HIS A 873 -1.08 17.44 -30.05
CA HIS A 873 0.12 17.99 -29.41
C HIS A 873 1.42 17.66 -30.15
N GLY A 874 1.42 16.66 -31.04
CA GLY A 874 2.53 16.36 -31.96
C GLY A 874 3.88 16.22 -31.23
N ASP A 875 4.85 17.02 -31.65
CA ASP A 875 6.23 17.00 -31.11
C ASP A 875 6.35 17.39 -29.62
N THR A 876 5.28 17.93 -29.02
CA THR A 876 5.26 18.26 -27.58
C THR A 876 4.86 17.08 -26.69
N VAL A 877 4.51 15.94 -27.31
CA VAL A 877 4.20 14.71 -26.58
C VAL A 877 5.50 13.98 -26.25
N GLU A 878 5.75 13.73 -24.96
CA GLU A 878 6.86 12.90 -24.54
C GLU A 878 6.50 11.42 -24.68
N PHE A 879 7.47 10.60 -25.07
CA PHE A 879 7.34 9.15 -25.11
C PHE A 879 8.52 8.54 -24.33
N LEU A 880 8.22 7.99 -23.15
CA LEU A 880 9.22 7.55 -22.18
C LEU A 880 9.07 6.04 -21.93
N PRO A 881 9.82 5.18 -22.65
CA PRO A 881 9.79 3.74 -22.46
C PRO A 881 10.11 3.35 -21.02
N LEU A 882 9.23 2.57 -20.39
CA LEU A 882 9.31 2.33 -18.96
C LEU A 882 10.54 1.49 -18.58
N ASP A 883 10.97 0.56 -19.44
CA ASP A 883 12.18 -0.23 -19.22
C ASP A 883 13.46 0.63 -19.14
N ARG A 884 13.49 1.78 -19.81
CA ARG A 884 14.55 2.78 -19.68
C ARG A 884 14.35 3.65 -18.44
N GLN A 885 13.12 4.08 -18.15
CA GLN A 885 12.84 4.92 -16.98
C GLN A 885 13.12 4.20 -15.66
N HIS A 886 12.80 2.90 -15.55
CA HIS A 886 13.11 2.11 -14.35
C HIS A 886 14.60 1.93 -14.06
N LEU A 887 15.50 2.21 -15.02
CA LEU A 887 16.95 2.24 -14.75
C LEU A 887 17.36 3.48 -13.95
N VAL A 888 16.61 4.58 -14.11
CA VAL A 888 16.86 5.86 -13.43
C VAL A 888 15.98 5.99 -12.19
N TYR A 889 14.69 5.69 -12.34
CA TYR A 889 13.64 5.75 -11.32
C TYR A 889 13.05 4.35 -11.10
N PRO A 890 13.73 3.45 -10.37
CA PRO A 890 13.23 2.10 -10.18
C PRO A 890 11.92 2.08 -9.37
N PRO A 891 11.06 1.07 -9.57
CA PRO A 891 9.82 0.92 -8.81
C PRO A 891 10.04 0.95 -7.29
N ILE A 892 9.12 1.61 -6.60
CA ILE A 892 9.11 1.68 -5.15
C ILE A 892 8.90 0.27 -4.55
N PRO A 893 9.72 -0.18 -3.59
CA PRO A 893 9.59 -1.50 -3.00
C PRO A 893 8.56 -1.50 -1.86
N LEU A 894 7.28 -1.43 -2.21
CA LEU A 894 6.20 -1.35 -1.22
C LEU A 894 6.13 -2.63 -0.36
N PRO A 895 5.78 -2.50 0.94
CA PRO A 895 5.48 -3.66 1.79
C PRO A 895 4.23 -4.40 1.29
N ALA A 896 3.92 -5.55 1.89
CA ALA A 896 2.69 -6.28 1.57
C ALA A 896 1.44 -5.42 1.83
N ALA A 897 0.44 -5.52 0.96
CA ALA A 897 -0.81 -4.78 1.12
C ALA A 897 -1.58 -5.24 2.38
N SER A 898 -2.17 -4.27 3.07
CA SER A 898 -2.97 -4.43 4.28
C SER A 898 -4.46 -4.75 4.02
N PHE A 899 -4.86 -4.76 2.75
CA PHE A 899 -6.22 -5.03 2.29
C PHE A 899 -6.21 -6.01 1.11
N ASP A 900 -7.39 -6.49 0.75
CA ASP A 900 -7.61 -7.35 -0.40
C ASP A 900 -8.43 -6.61 -1.46
N VAL A 901 -8.19 -6.94 -2.74
CA VAL A 901 -9.00 -6.48 -3.88
C VAL A 901 -9.51 -7.71 -4.62
N VAL A 902 -10.82 -7.74 -4.87
CA VAL A 902 -11.49 -8.77 -5.67
C VAL A 902 -11.73 -8.21 -7.08
N PRO A 903 -11.20 -8.84 -8.14
CA PRO A 903 -11.42 -8.38 -9.51
C PRO A 903 -12.90 -8.49 -9.92
N PRO A 904 -13.33 -7.80 -11.00
CA PRO A 904 -14.70 -7.95 -11.48
C PRO A 904 -15.01 -9.39 -11.87
N VAL A 905 -16.26 -9.80 -11.65
CA VAL A 905 -16.76 -11.13 -12.06
C VAL A 905 -16.46 -11.36 -13.55
N PRO A 906 -15.85 -12.51 -13.94
CA PRO A 906 -15.42 -12.75 -15.33
C PRO A 906 -16.52 -12.55 -16.38
N GLN A 907 -17.78 -12.85 -16.06
CA GLN A 907 -18.90 -12.65 -16.96
C GLN A 907 -19.17 -11.17 -17.29
N VAL A 908 -18.94 -10.27 -16.33
CA VAL A 908 -19.10 -8.82 -16.55
C VAL A 908 -17.99 -8.34 -17.49
N VAL A 909 -16.75 -8.75 -17.24
CA VAL A 909 -15.60 -8.45 -18.10
C VAL A 909 -15.81 -9.00 -19.51
N ALA A 910 -16.28 -10.25 -19.65
CA ALA A 910 -16.53 -10.88 -20.93
C ALA A 910 -17.58 -10.14 -21.78
N ASN A 911 -18.58 -9.52 -21.15
CA ASN A 911 -19.58 -8.71 -21.85
C ASN A 911 -18.96 -7.43 -22.42
N VAL A 912 -18.26 -6.65 -21.59
CA VAL A 912 -17.56 -5.41 -22.01
C VAL A 912 -16.54 -5.74 -23.10
N HIS A 913 -15.75 -6.80 -22.90
CA HIS A 913 -14.77 -7.23 -23.88
C HIS A 913 -15.40 -7.75 -25.19
N GLY A 914 -16.61 -8.31 -25.13
CA GLY A 914 -17.41 -8.64 -26.32
C GLY A 914 -17.78 -7.42 -27.17
N GLU A 915 -18.10 -6.30 -26.52
CA GLU A 915 -18.34 -5.02 -27.20
C GLU A 915 -17.06 -4.45 -27.80
N THR A 916 -15.94 -4.52 -27.07
CA THR A 916 -14.61 -4.16 -27.59
C THR A 916 -14.26 -4.98 -28.84
N ARG A 917 -14.49 -6.29 -28.85
CA ARG A 917 -14.27 -7.14 -30.03
C ARG A 917 -15.10 -6.70 -31.23
N SER A 918 -16.37 -6.36 -31.01
CA SER A 918 -17.26 -5.86 -32.05
C SER A 918 -16.76 -4.52 -32.60
N ARG A 919 -16.40 -3.59 -31.72
CA ARG A 919 -15.86 -2.28 -32.13
C ARG A 919 -14.54 -2.38 -32.87
N VAL A 920 -13.62 -3.23 -32.43
CA VAL A 920 -12.36 -3.49 -33.15
C VAL A 920 -12.64 -4.01 -34.55
N ALA A 921 -13.62 -4.91 -34.73
CA ALA A 921 -14.04 -5.35 -36.06
C ALA A 921 -14.64 -4.21 -36.90
N ASP A 922 -15.48 -3.36 -36.31
CA ASP A 922 -16.03 -2.21 -37.04
C ASP A 922 -14.92 -1.25 -37.52
N VAL A 923 -13.94 -1.01 -36.65
CA VAL A 923 -12.87 -0.02 -36.83
C VAL A 923 -11.73 -0.51 -37.73
N LEU A 924 -11.19 -1.70 -37.45
CA LEU A 924 -10.02 -2.26 -38.15
C LEU A 924 -10.40 -3.14 -39.35
N TYR A 925 -11.66 -3.57 -39.45
CA TYR A 925 -12.15 -4.34 -40.59
C TYR A 925 -13.15 -3.53 -41.43
N ALA A 926 -14.37 -3.31 -40.95
CA ALA A 926 -15.44 -2.76 -41.79
C ALA A 926 -15.14 -1.34 -42.32
N ALA A 927 -14.75 -0.41 -41.45
CA ALA A 927 -14.42 0.96 -41.82
C ALA A 927 -13.14 1.05 -42.66
N ALA A 928 -12.12 0.25 -42.32
CA ALA A 928 -10.87 0.21 -43.07
C ALA A 928 -11.07 -0.29 -44.51
N ILE A 929 -11.83 -1.39 -44.69
CA ILE A 929 -12.19 -1.90 -46.02
C ILE A 929 -12.99 -0.86 -46.81
N ALA A 930 -14.00 -0.23 -46.20
CA ALA A 930 -14.81 0.79 -46.88
C ALA A 930 -13.98 2.01 -47.34
N GLU A 931 -13.00 2.42 -46.54
CA GLU A 931 -12.08 3.52 -46.91
C GLU A 931 -11.14 3.11 -48.04
N LEU A 932 -10.53 1.91 -47.96
CA LEU A 932 -9.64 1.41 -49.00
C LEU A 932 -10.37 1.24 -50.35
N GLU A 933 -11.58 0.67 -50.35
CA GLU A 933 -12.42 0.53 -51.54
C GLU A 933 -12.77 1.89 -52.16
N ARG A 934 -13.13 2.88 -51.33
CA ARG A 934 -13.43 4.25 -51.80
C ARG A 934 -12.22 4.89 -52.46
N ARG A 935 -11.04 4.77 -51.85
CA ARG A 935 -9.78 5.30 -52.39
C ARG A 935 -9.37 4.57 -53.67
N ARG A 936 -9.49 3.23 -53.69
CA ARG A 936 -9.17 2.36 -54.83
C ARG A 936 -9.94 2.76 -56.10
N ALA A 937 -11.17 3.24 -55.96
CA ALA A 937 -12.01 3.66 -57.08
C ALA A 937 -11.53 4.94 -57.80
N SER A 938 -10.59 5.71 -57.22
CA SER A 938 -10.18 7.04 -57.70
C SER A 938 -8.67 7.21 -57.91
N VAL A 939 -7.93 6.11 -58.07
CA VAL A 939 -6.46 6.11 -58.21
C VAL A 939 -6.00 5.29 -59.42
N GLU A 940 -4.74 5.51 -59.84
CA GLU A 940 -4.13 4.81 -60.98
C GLU A 940 -3.98 3.29 -60.74
N PRO A 941 -3.92 2.45 -61.80
CA PRO A 941 -3.96 0.98 -61.70
C PRO A 941 -2.98 0.34 -60.69
N ARG A 942 -1.74 0.84 -60.61
CA ARG A 942 -0.73 0.30 -59.68
C ARG A 942 -1.03 0.65 -58.23
N GLU A 943 -1.54 1.85 -57.97
CA GLU A 943 -1.99 2.26 -56.65
C GLU A 943 -3.29 1.53 -56.27
N ALA A 944 -4.19 1.30 -57.23
CA ALA A 944 -5.39 0.49 -57.03
C ALA A 944 -5.06 -0.97 -56.67
N ALA A 945 -4.04 -1.56 -57.28
CA ALA A 945 -3.54 -2.90 -56.94
C ALA A 945 -2.94 -2.93 -55.52
N ARG A 946 -2.19 -1.89 -55.12
CA ARG A 946 -1.63 -1.75 -53.76
C ARG A 946 -2.72 -1.64 -52.69
N LEU A 947 -3.72 -0.77 -52.90
CA LEU A 947 -4.86 -0.61 -51.99
C LEU A 947 -5.72 -1.89 -51.92
N GLY A 948 -5.91 -2.57 -53.05
CA GLY A 948 -6.55 -3.89 -53.09
C GLY A 948 -5.78 -4.92 -52.28
N ASN A 949 -4.45 -4.98 -52.42
CA ASN A 949 -3.61 -5.85 -51.62
C ASN A 949 -3.72 -5.55 -50.11
N GLN A 950 -3.73 -4.27 -49.71
CA GLN A 950 -4.00 -3.89 -48.32
C GLN A 950 -5.38 -4.39 -47.83
N ALA A 951 -6.43 -4.23 -48.63
CA ALA A 951 -7.76 -4.74 -48.30
C ALA A 951 -7.78 -6.28 -48.18
N GLY A 952 -7.05 -6.98 -49.05
CA GLY A 952 -6.87 -8.43 -48.97
C GLY A 952 -6.19 -8.89 -47.69
N VAL A 953 -5.17 -8.17 -47.22
CA VAL A 953 -4.49 -8.44 -45.94
C VAL A 953 -5.46 -8.27 -44.77
N ILE A 954 -6.27 -7.20 -44.77
CA ILE A 954 -7.29 -6.95 -43.74
C ILE A 954 -8.35 -8.06 -43.72
N HIS A 955 -8.87 -8.48 -44.89
CA HIS A 955 -9.77 -9.63 -44.99
C HIS A 955 -9.15 -10.92 -44.44
N ALA A 956 -7.88 -11.18 -44.74
CA ALA A 956 -7.20 -12.38 -44.27
C ALA A 956 -7.02 -12.37 -42.74
N ARG A 957 -6.64 -11.22 -42.16
CA ARG A 957 -6.54 -11.02 -40.70
C ARG A 957 -7.87 -11.15 -39.97
N TYR A 958 -8.97 -10.72 -40.59
CA TYR A 958 -10.31 -10.94 -40.05
C TYR A 958 -10.73 -12.42 -40.10
N GLY A 959 -10.15 -13.20 -41.00
CA GLY A 959 -10.49 -14.61 -41.26
C GLY A 959 -11.37 -14.83 -42.49
N ASP A 960 -11.74 -13.77 -43.22
CA ASP A 960 -12.42 -13.89 -44.52
C ASP A 960 -11.42 -14.19 -45.63
N LEU A 961 -10.88 -15.41 -45.61
CA LEU A 961 -9.89 -15.88 -46.57
C LEU A 961 -10.42 -15.87 -48.01
N SER A 962 -11.75 -15.93 -48.19
CA SER A 962 -12.42 -15.90 -49.50
C SER A 962 -12.47 -14.52 -50.11
N ALA A 963 -12.80 -13.51 -49.31
CA ALA A 963 -12.64 -12.13 -49.76
C ALA A 963 -11.17 -11.76 -49.98
N ALA A 964 -10.26 -12.22 -49.10
CA ALA A 964 -8.83 -11.97 -49.25
C ALA A 964 -8.28 -12.48 -50.58
N GLU A 965 -8.51 -13.76 -50.91
CA GLU A 965 -8.09 -14.34 -52.18
C GLU A 965 -8.66 -13.58 -53.38
N ARG A 966 -9.96 -13.27 -53.36
CA ARG A 966 -10.61 -12.54 -54.45
C ARG A 966 -9.93 -11.20 -54.70
N VAL A 967 -9.70 -10.41 -53.65
CA VAL A 967 -9.11 -9.07 -53.81
C VAL A 967 -7.63 -9.16 -54.23
N PHE A 968 -6.86 -10.14 -53.76
CA PHE A 968 -5.50 -10.36 -54.26
C PHE A 968 -5.47 -10.73 -55.74
N ILE A 969 -6.38 -11.60 -56.20
CA ILE A 969 -6.50 -11.96 -57.63
C ILE A 969 -6.91 -10.74 -58.46
N GLU A 970 -7.83 -9.91 -57.95
CA GLU A 970 -8.18 -8.66 -58.62
C GLU A 970 -6.98 -7.72 -58.75
N ALA A 971 -6.18 -7.56 -57.68
CA ALA A 971 -4.95 -6.77 -57.74
C ALA A 971 -3.98 -7.29 -58.82
N LEU A 972 -3.82 -8.61 -58.92
CA LEU A 972 -3.00 -9.27 -59.95
C LEU A 972 -3.60 -9.18 -61.35
N SER A 973 -4.93 -9.09 -61.48
CA SER A 973 -5.59 -8.87 -62.78
C SER A 973 -5.30 -7.47 -63.34
N VAL A 974 -5.06 -6.49 -62.45
CA VAL A 974 -4.72 -5.10 -62.80
C VAL A 974 -3.20 -4.96 -63.00
N VAL A 975 -2.40 -5.57 -62.14
CA VAL A 975 -0.92 -5.58 -62.21
C VAL A 975 -0.39 -7.01 -62.04
N PRO A 976 -0.19 -7.77 -63.12
CA PRO A 976 0.24 -9.17 -63.06
C PRO A 976 1.58 -9.42 -62.38
N GLU A 977 2.50 -8.44 -62.41
CA GLU A 977 3.80 -8.50 -61.74
C GLU A 977 3.82 -7.93 -60.30
N PHE A 978 2.66 -7.79 -59.64
CA PHE A 978 2.59 -7.26 -58.27
C PHE A 978 2.95 -8.30 -57.21
N ALA A 979 4.27 -8.48 -57.00
CA ALA A 979 4.84 -9.48 -56.09
C ALA A 979 4.20 -9.57 -54.68
N PRO A 980 3.86 -8.47 -53.98
CA PRO A 980 3.24 -8.55 -52.64
C PRO A 980 1.93 -9.36 -52.61
N ALA A 981 1.10 -9.27 -53.67
CA ALA A 981 -0.14 -10.03 -53.73
C ALA A 981 0.10 -11.54 -53.86
N TYR A 982 1.19 -11.97 -54.52
CA TYR A 982 1.57 -13.38 -54.57
C TYR A 982 2.07 -13.89 -53.21
N VAL A 983 2.83 -13.10 -52.46
CA VAL A 983 3.24 -13.43 -51.08
C VAL A 983 2.01 -13.61 -50.19
N ASN A 984 1.05 -12.69 -50.27
CA ASN A 984 -0.15 -12.76 -49.45
C ASN A 984 -1.10 -13.88 -49.87
N LEU A 985 -1.21 -14.18 -51.17
CA LEU A 985 -1.92 -15.39 -51.64
C LEU A 985 -1.27 -16.67 -51.13
N ALA A 986 0.07 -16.73 -51.09
CA ALA A 986 0.77 -17.87 -50.51
C ALA A 986 0.37 -18.08 -49.03
N ASN A 987 0.29 -17.00 -48.25
CA ASN A 987 -0.19 -17.03 -46.87
C ASN A 987 -1.65 -17.49 -46.77
N VAL A 988 -2.56 -16.95 -47.60
CA VAL A 988 -3.98 -17.35 -47.62
C VAL A 988 -4.16 -18.83 -47.99
N TYR A 989 -3.45 -19.32 -49.01
CA TYR A 989 -3.50 -20.72 -49.40
C TYR A 989 -2.95 -21.64 -48.30
N ARG A 990 -1.88 -21.22 -47.62
CA ARG A 990 -1.34 -21.96 -46.48
C ARG A 990 -2.33 -22.04 -45.32
N LEU A 991 -2.98 -20.93 -44.99
CA LEU A 991 -4.04 -20.85 -43.96
C LEU A 991 -5.20 -21.81 -44.24
N ARG A 992 -5.52 -22.05 -45.52
CA ARG A 992 -6.55 -23.02 -45.95
C ARG A 992 -6.05 -24.46 -46.08
N GLY A 993 -4.76 -24.71 -45.88
CA GLY A 993 -4.14 -26.02 -46.12
C GLY A 993 -3.92 -26.35 -47.60
N GLU A 994 -4.08 -25.39 -48.51
CA GLU A 994 -3.86 -25.53 -49.96
C GLU A 994 -2.37 -25.39 -50.31
N VAL A 995 -1.52 -26.21 -49.69
CA VAL A 995 -0.07 -25.97 -49.64
C VAL A 995 0.61 -25.98 -51.02
N GLY A 996 0.10 -26.75 -51.98
CA GLY A 996 0.62 -26.75 -53.35
C GLY A 996 0.48 -25.39 -54.04
N LYS A 997 -0.66 -24.70 -53.85
CA LYS A 997 -0.87 -23.34 -54.35
C LYS A 997 -0.04 -22.33 -53.57
N ALA A 998 0.13 -22.54 -52.26
CA ALA A 998 0.94 -21.67 -51.42
C ALA A 998 2.41 -21.63 -51.88
N ILE A 999 2.99 -22.80 -52.15
CA ILE A 999 4.35 -22.90 -52.69
C ILE A 999 4.45 -22.21 -54.06
N ALA A 1000 3.52 -22.49 -54.98
CA ALA A 1000 3.56 -21.91 -56.32
C ALA A 1000 3.48 -20.37 -56.26
N ALA A 1001 2.59 -19.81 -55.43
CA ALA A 1001 2.48 -18.37 -55.26
C ALA A 1001 3.75 -17.75 -54.65
N ALA A 1002 4.37 -18.41 -53.65
CA ALA A 1002 5.62 -17.94 -53.07
C ALA A 1002 6.78 -17.97 -54.07
N GLU A 1003 6.85 -18.97 -54.95
CA GLU A 1003 7.86 -19.05 -56.01
C GLU A 1003 7.67 -17.95 -57.06
N THR A 1004 6.43 -17.69 -57.48
CA THR A 1004 6.15 -16.56 -58.37
C THR A 1004 6.57 -15.24 -57.73
N ALA A 1005 6.33 -15.05 -56.43
CA ALA A 1005 6.79 -13.86 -55.72
C ALA A 1005 8.33 -13.73 -55.72
N ILE A 1006 9.06 -14.84 -55.54
CA ILE A 1006 10.52 -14.88 -55.62
C ILE A 1006 11.01 -14.59 -57.04
N GLU A 1007 10.37 -15.12 -58.07
CA GLU A 1007 10.71 -14.83 -59.47
C GLU A 1007 10.58 -13.33 -59.79
N LEU A 1008 9.51 -12.70 -59.29
CA LEU A 1008 9.24 -11.27 -59.47
C LEU A 1008 10.15 -10.38 -58.62
N ARG A 1009 10.48 -10.80 -57.39
CA ARG A 1009 11.39 -10.11 -56.47
C ARG A 1009 12.38 -11.12 -55.84
N PRO A 1010 13.51 -11.44 -56.50
CA PRO A 1010 14.47 -12.46 -56.03
C PRO A 1010 15.17 -12.15 -54.71
N ARG A 1011 15.01 -10.94 -54.19
CA ARG A 1011 15.53 -10.47 -52.88
C ARG A 1011 14.41 -10.17 -51.88
N SER A 1012 13.18 -10.63 -52.11
CA SER A 1012 12.07 -10.44 -51.15
C SER A 1012 12.20 -11.41 -49.98
N THR A 1013 12.57 -10.88 -48.81
CA THR A 1013 12.58 -11.60 -47.53
C THR A 1013 11.22 -12.25 -47.26
N ALA A 1014 10.11 -11.53 -47.48
CA ALA A 1014 8.75 -12.01 -47.24
C ALA A 1014 8.37 -13.21 -48.13
N ALA A 1015 8.84 -13.22 -49.39
CA ALA A 1015 8.58 -14.32 -50.31
C ALA A 1015 9.31 -15.62 -49.91
N TYR A 1016 10.57 -15.53 -49.47
CA TYR A 1016 11.29 -16.70 -48.94
C TYR A 1016 10.74 -17.19 -47.60
N ILE A 1017 10.27 -16.28 -46.72
CA ILE A 1017 9.55 -16.65 -45.48
C ILE A 1017 8.27 -17.43 -45.84
N ALA A 1018 7.45 -16.90 -46.74
CA ALA A 1018 6.22 -17.57 -47.19
C ALA A 1018 6.51 -18.95 -47.79
N LEU A 1019 7.56 -19.08 -48.60
CA LEU A 1019 8.00 -20.37 -49.16
C LEU A 1019 8.47 -21.34 -48.06
N ALA A 1020 9.27 -20.89 -47.10
CA ALA A 1020 9.77 -21.73 -46.02
C ALA A 1020 8.63 -22.30 -45.17
N HIS A 1021 7.65 -21.47 -44.79
CA HIS A 1021 6.45 -21.89 -44.07
C HIS A 1021 5.59 -22.84 -44.91
N ALA A 1022 5.27 -22.49 -46.16
CA ALA A 1022 4.47 -23.35 -47.04
C ALA A 1022 5.15 -24.72 -47.26
N ALA A 1023 6.46 -24.74 -47.54
CA ALA A 1023 7.22 -25.98 -47.68
C ALA A 1023 7.26 -26.82 -46.39
N SER A 1024 7.37 -26.17 -45.22
CA SER A 1024 7.35 -26.83 -43.92
C SER A 1024 6.00 -27.48 -43.64
N THR A 1025 4.90 -26.75 -43.89
CA THR A 1025 3.53 -27.26 -43.73
C THR A 1025 3.25 -28.47 -44.64
N ALA A 1026 3.86 -28.53 -45.83
CA ALA A 1026 3.79 -29.69 -46.73
C ALA A 1026 4.78 -30.83 -46.39
N GLY A 1027 5.61 -30.69 -45.35
CA GLY A 1027 6.63 -31.68 -44.98
C GLY A 1027 7.82 -31.74 -45.94
N HIS A 1028 8.04 -30.73 -46.78
CA HIS A 1028 9.14 -30.66 -47.74
C HIS A 1028 10.43 -30.12 -47.10
N ALA A 1029 11.02 -30.87 -46.17
CA ALA A 1029 12.18 -30.44 -45.38
C ALA A 1029 13.40 -29.97 -46.21
N ALA A 1030 13.64 -30.55 -47.39
CA ALA A 1030 14.71 -30.09 -48.28
C ALA A 1030 14.45 -28.68 -48.84
N ARG A 1031 13.19 -28.38 -49.18
CA ARG A 1031 12.76 -27.09 -49.74
C ARG A 1031 12.67 -26.02 -48.67
N THR A 1032 12.22 -26.37 -47.46
CA THR A 1032 12.29 -25.48 -46.28
C THR A 1032 13.72 -25.07 -45.98
N ARG A 1033 14.67 -26.02 -45.99
CA ARG A 1033 16.11 -25.73 -45.80
C ARG A 1033 16.67 -24.82 -46.89
N ALA A 1034 16.33 -25.07 -48.16
CA ALA A 1034 16.77 -24.24 -49.27
C ALA A 1034 16.24 -22.80 -49.12
N ALA A 1035 14.94 -22.63 -48.87
CA ALA A 1035 14.34 -21.31 -48.67
C ALA A 1035 14.95 -20.53 -47.49
N ILE A 1036 15.27 -21.21 -46.37
CA ILE A 1036 15.95 -20.57 -45.23
C ILE A 1036 17.42 -20.24 -45.56
N ALA A 1037 18.11 -21.09 -46.33
CA ALA A 1037 19.47 -20.81 -46.76
C ALA A 1037 19.52 -19.60 -47.71
N ASP A 1038 18.58 -19.50 -48.64
CA ASP A 1038 18.46 -18.36 -49.55
C ASP A 1038 18.04 -17.08 -48.81
N LEU A 1039 17.12 -17.21 -47.85
CA LEU A 1039 16.76 -16.11 -46.93
C LEU A 1039 17.99 -15.62 -46.16
N ARG A 1040 18.86 -16.52 -45.67
CA ARG A 1040 20.07 -16.15 -44.91
C ARG A 1040 21.03 -15.29 -45.73
N LEU A 1041 21.05 -15.45 -47.05
CA LEU A 1041 21.85 -14.60 -47.95
C LEU A 1041 21.29 -13.18 -48.12
N ILE A 1042 20.04 -12.96 -47.73
CA ILE A 1042 19.32 -11.68 -47.85
C ILE A 1042 19.19 -11.01 -46.48
N ASP A 1043 18.75 -11.76 -45.48
CA ASP A 1043 18.51 -11.34 -44.10
C ASP A 1043 18.83 -12.50 -43.14
N GLU A 1044 20.04 -12.46 -42.58
CA GLU A 1044 20.54 -13.46 -41.64
C GLU A 1044 19.67 -13.54 -40.38
N SER A 1045 19.15 -12.40 -39.90
CA SER A 1045 18.35 -12.33 -38.67
C SER A 1045 17.00 -13.04 -38.82
N GLN A 1046 16.34 -12.92 -39.97
CA GLN A 1046 15.07 -13.60 -40.25
C GLN A 1046 15.29 -15.09 -40.52
N ALA A 1047 16.40 -15.46 -41.15
CA ALA A 1047 16.76 -16.86 -41.36
C ALA A 1047 17.06 -17.60 -40.04
N GLU A 1048 17.71 -16.94 -39.09
CA GLU A 1048 17.90 -17.48 -37.74
C GLU A 1048 16.56 -17.72 -37.04
N ARG A 1049 15.63 -16.76 -37.10
CA ARG A 1049 14.28 -16.91 -36.53
C ARG A 1049 13.50 -18.09 -37.11
N LEU A 1050 13.74 -18.48 -38.36
CA LEU A 1050 13.07 -19.61 -39.01
C LEU A 1050 13.80 -20.96 -38.86
N SER A 1051 14.95 -21.00 -38.18
CA SER A 1051 15.75 -22.23 -38.06
C SER A 1051 15.02 -23.37 -37.33
N TYR A 1052 14.00 -23.07 -36.52
CA TYR A 1052 13.15 -24.08 -35.88
C TYR A 1052 12.34 -24.92 -36.88
N LEU A 1053 12.03 -24.38 -38.07
CA LEU A 1053 11.27 -25.10 -39.11
C LEU A 1053 12.03 -26.31 -39.69
N VAL A 1054 13.33 -26.42 -39.42
CA VAL A 1054 14.21 -27.49 -39.92
C VAL A 1054 14.60 -28.49 -38.82
N GLY A 1055 14.49 -28.13 -37.54
CA GLY A 1055 15.04 -28.86 -36.39
C GLY A 1055 14.19 -30.01 -35.82
N ALA A 1056 12.99 -30.26 -36.32
CA ALA A 1056 12.05 -31.24 -35.74
C ALA A 1056 12.31 -32.70 -36.17
N THR A 1057 13.50 -33.25 -35.93
CA THR A 1057 13.76 -34.70 -36.12
C THR A 1057 14.18 -35.48 -34.88
N ASP A 1058 14.43 -34.84 -33.72
CA ASP A 1058 14.67 -35.57 -32.47
C ASP A 1058 13.76 -35.09 -31.33
N GLY A 1059 13.22 -36.04 -30.58
CA GLY A 1059 12.08 -35.95 -29.66
C GLY A 1059 12.28 -35.10 -28.40
N THR A 1060 12.64 -33.84 -28.53
CA THR A 1060 12.59 -32.82 -27.48
C THR A 1060 11.58 -31.74 -27.88
N ARG A 1061 10.34 -31.84 -27.38
CA ARG A 1061 9.45 -30.68 -27.30
C ARG A 1061 10.08 -29.69 -26.33
N ALA A 1062 10.79 -28.70 -26.86
CA ALA A 1062 11.20 -27.52 -26.09
C ALA A 1062 9.94 -26.70 -25.79
N SER A 1063 9.66 -26.53 -24.50
CA SER A 1063 8.52 -25.82 -23.92
C SER A 1063 8.60 -24.29 -24.07
N GLY A 1064 8.97 -23.81 -25.26
CA GLY A 1064 9.02 -22.39 -25.62
C GLY A 1064 8.38 -22.07 -26.98
N ALA A 1065 7.74 -23.06 -27.62
CA ALA A 1065 7.04 -22.90 -28.89
C ALA A 1065 5.55 -22.55 -28.66
N GLU A 1066 5.29 -21.38 -28.09
CA GLU A 1066 3.96 -20.74 -28.08
C GLU A 1066 4.08 -19.28 -28.54
N GLN A 1067 4.49 -19.09 -29.80
CA GLN A 1067 4.12 -17.88 -30.54
C GLN A 1067 3.45 -18.32 -31.85
N PRO A 1068 2.14 -18.13 -32.02
CA PRO A 1068 1.48 -18.29 -33.30
C PRO A 1068 2.14 -17.37 -34.34
N GLU A 1069 2.33 -17.92 -35.54
CA GLU A 1069 3.16 -17.39 -36.63
C GLU A 1069 2.86 -15.94 -37.01
N LEU A 1070 3.88 -15.08 -36.97
CA LEU A 1070 3.91 -13.80 -37.67
C LEU A 1070 3.81 -14.06 -39.19
N TYR A 1071 2.62 -13.99 -39.76
CA TYR A 1071 2.44 -13.96 -41.20
C TYR A 1071 3.17 -12.73 -41.76
N ALA A 1072 4.13 -12.95 -42.66
CA ALA A 1072 4.76 -11.87 -43.41
C ALA A 1072 3.74 -11.33 -44.43
N TRP A 1073 2.85 -10.44 -43.98
CA TRP A 1073 1.94 -9.70 -44.85
C TRP A 1073 2.71 -8.58 -45.53
N GLU A 1074 2.84 -8.64 -46.87
CA GLU A 1074 3.55 -7.61 -47.64
C GLU A 1074 2.53 -6.63 -48.22
N HIS A 1075 2.59 -5.33 -47.85
CA HIS A 1075 1.59 -4.35 -48.26
C HIS A 1075 2.01 -3.45 -49.45
N GLU A 1076 3.30 -3.35 -49.78
CA GLU A 1076 3.87 -2.50 -50.87
C GLU A 1076 5.00 -3.16 -51.68
#